data_AF-A0A934UAL0-F1
#
_entry.id   AF-A0A934UAL0-F1
#
_cell.length_a   1.000
_cell.length_b   1.000
_cell.length_c   1.000
_cell.angle_alpha   90.00
_cell.angle_beta   90.00
_cell.angle_gamma   90.00
#
_symmetry.space_group_name_H-M   'P 1'
#
loop_
_entity.id
_entity.type
_entity.pdbx_description
1 polymer ?
#
loop_
_entity_poly.entity_id
_entity_poly.type
_entity_poly.pdbx_seq_one_letter_code
_entity_poly.pdbx_strand_id
1 'polypeptide(L)'
;MWRRFTERGRPNRARTPEACTPLFPNARVIRSRLSDCAYEASAHTALAVHMADATGRALLVEGGSGVGKTQLGTALATAANARLIRLQCYDGIGQDEALYAWNHCKQILRLQNSVTTSAPDVFGAEFLLDRPLLAALRGDEPTVLLIDEIDKAHLEFDALLLEVLSDFAITITEYGTVAATRRPLVIITSGGTRELSDALRRRCHFLHLPAPSKGMTRRILDRRVPEARRLPGSFVEHVADFVDALRDNGLSCGVSGLVDAVAAVGYIDRDDREQLREALCCTLVHKEVELPTFRALFDLWFPARGSTDRPVPDAGTLEHVADSLADPDAGSVDMNALAAELVSEFGEYRSLDGESYSALQVVRALNPEAMADRVALQLGMTMPNSPFNSAVAERTARQRVAELRQAVVGETNRLVAQRRSRERVAEYAVPRTTPVDLDRAVDGSELAAVRRAVVELGRILAVRQASQRRRARAGEIDLRRTLRKSMSTGGVPITLLRRRPRVSRPELVVLCDMSSSVSEFSYFTLILVDALRAAFSRVRIFAFVDTIDEVTYLFKAGADLNAAVARLNVEADIGIGQRSDYGRSLAGFEAEYPDAVTSKTSLLVIGDARSNNFDPRADVVGRLVATAKQAHWLNPERETQWGTGDSAATEYQREIVMHECRNATQLADVVGGLIEI
;
A
#
# COMPACT_ATOMS: atom_id res chain seq x y z
N MET A 1 12.55 -23.75 50.58
CA MET A 1 11.17 -23.80 50.04
C MET A 1 11.17 -23.96 48.51
N TRP A 2 12.06 -24.81 47.95
CA TRP A 2 12.34 -24.94 46.50
C TRP A 2 12.61 -26.41 46.12
N ARG A 3 11.87 -27.38 46.70
CA ARG A 3 12.09 -28.83 46.46
C ARG A 3 10.82 -29.70 46.42
N ARG A 4 9.63 -29.11 46.18
CA ARG A 4 8.35 -29.87 46.18
C ARG A 4 7.49 -29.70 44.92
N PHE A 5 8.07 -29.28 43.79
CA PHE A 5 7.37 -29.13 42.51
C PHE A 5 7.58 -30.29 41.53
N THR A 6 8.02 -31.46 41.98
CA THR A 6 8.36 -32.59 41.08
C THR A 6 7.29 -33.68 40.99
N GLU A 7 6.21 -33.64 41.77
CA GLU A 7 5.19 -34.69 41.73
C GLU A 7 3.81 -34.12 42.05
N ARG A 8 3.00 -33.81 41.03
CA ARG A 8 1.53 -34.06 40.99
C ARG A 8 0.88 -33.25 39.86
N GLY A 9 0.08 -33.97 39.07
CA GLY A 9 -0.43 -33.56 37.77
C GLY A 9 0.47 -34.16 36.70
N ARG A 10 0.21 -35.40 36.27
CA ARG A 10 0.91 -35.94 35.08
C ARG A 10 0.56 -35.00 33.92
N PRO A 11 1.51 -34.22 33.36
CA PRO A 11 1.27 -33.64 32.06
C PRO A 11 1.04 -34.82 31.12
N ASN A 12 0.06 -34.69 30.22
CA ASN A 12 -0.15 -35.66 29.16
C ASN A 12 1.24 -35.94 28.56
N ARG A 13 1.78 -37.15 28.76
CA ARG A 13 3.12 -37.50 28.23
C ARG A 13 3.08 -37.06 26.79
N ALA A 14 4.03 -36.22 26.37
CA ALA A 14 4.18 -35.81 24.99
C ALA A 14 4.16 -37.10 24.14
N ARG A 15 2.99 -37.45 23.60
CA ARG A 15 2.89 -38.43 22.54
C ARG A 15 3.67 -37.75 21.44
N THR A 16 4.77 -38.36 21.03
CA THR A 16 5.38 -38.03 19.75
C THR A 16 4.24 -37.99 18.74
N PRO A 17 3.98 -36.84 18.08
CA PRO A 17 2.86 -36.73 17.17
C PRO A 17 2.98 -37.86 16.16
N GLU A 18 1.93 -38.69 16.05
CA GLU A 18 1.86 -39.71 15.01
C GLU A 18 2.16 -39.04 13.67
N ALA A 19 2.90 -39.75 12.80
CA ALA A 19 3.27 -39.23 11.48
C ALA A 19 2.05 -38.57 10.81
N CYS A 20 2.21 -37.31 10.38
CA CYS A 20 1.17 -36.49 9.76
C CYS A 20 0.34 -37.36 8.81
N THR A 21 -0.89 -37.68 9.19
CA THR A 21 -1.81 -38.33 8.27
C THR A 21 -2.38 -37.22 7.39
N PRO A 22 -1.95 -37.11 6.12
CA PRO A 22 -2.39 -36.02 5.26
C PRO A 22 -3.90 -36.07 5.07
N LEU A 23 -4.54 -34.91 4.99
CA LEU A 23 -5.97 -34.77 4.72
C LEU A 23 -6.33 -35.25 3.30
N PHE A 24 -5.37 -35.16 2.38
CA PHE A 24 -5.55 -35.47 0.98
C PHE A 24 -4.50 -36.47 0.46
N PRO A 25 -4.91 -37.42 -0.41
CA PRO A 25 -3.98 -38.43 -0.92
C PRO A 25 -3.02 -37.88 -1.99
N ASN A 26 -3.45 -36.93 -2.82
CA ASN A 26 -2.62 -36.32 -3.87
C ASN A 26 -3.23 -35.01 -4.41
N ALA A 27 -2.42 -34.24 -5.14
CA ALA A 27 -2.82 -32.97 -5.75
C ALA A 27 -4.01 -33.08 -6.74
N ARG A 28 -4.17 -34.22 -7.44
CA ARG A 28 -5.28 -34.41 -8.39
C ARG A 28 -6.62 -34.48 -7.67
N VAL A 29 -6.68 -35.20 -6.54
CA VAL A 29 -7.86 -35.28 -5.69
C VAL A 29 -8.19 -33.92 -5.08
N ILE A 30 -7.18 -33.17 -4.61
CA ILE A 30 -7.37 -31.79 -4.11
C ILE A 30 -8.05 -30.94 -5.18
N ARG A 31 -7.51 -30.93 -6.41
CA ARG A 31 -8.09 -30.12 -7.49
C ARG A 31 -9.54 -30.51 -7.81
N SER A 32 -9.84 -31.81 -7.84
CA SER A 32 -11.20 -32.29 -8.08
C SER A 32 -12.16 -31.82 -6.99
N ARG A 33 -11.83 -32.08 -5.71
CA ARG A 33 -12.71 -31.73 -4.59
C ARG A 33 -12.88 -30.22 -4.41
N LEU A 34 -11.82 -29.44 -4.65
CA LEU A 34 -11.93 -27.98 -4.67
C LEU A 34 -12.90 -27.50 -5.75
N SER A 35 -12.84 -28.10 -6.94
CA SER A 35 -13.80 -27.82 -8.02
C SER A 35 -15.23 -28.13 -7.59
N ASP A 36 -15.46 -29.25 -6.89
CA ASP A 36 -16.78 -29.63 -6.36
C ASP A 36 -17.30 -28.62 -5.33
N CYS A 37 -16.40 -27.97 -4.57
CA CYS A 37 -16.70 -26.86 -3.67
C CYS A 37 -16.78 -25.48 -4.36
N ALA A 38 -16.93 -25.43 -5.69
CA ALA A 38 -16.95 -24.20 -6.48
C ALA A 38 -15.70 -23.31 -6.31
N TYR A 39 -14.55 -23.94 -6.05
CA TYR A 39 -13.23 -23.30 -6.05
C TYR A 39 -12.40 -23.86 -7.21
N GLU A 40 -12.15 -23.02 -8.22
CA GLU A 40 -11.26 -23.40 -9.32
C GLU A 40 -9.81 -23.23 -8.86
N ALA A 41 -9.03 -24.32 -8.92
CA ALA A 41 -7.62 -24.33 -8.52
C ALA A 41 -6.72 -24.69 -9.70
N SER A 42 -5.61 -23.97 -9.87
CA SER A 42 -4.58 -24.34 -10.83
C SER A 42 -3.87 -25.64 -10.41
N ALA A 43 -3.18 -26.29 -11.34
CA ALA A 43 -2.33 -27.45 -11.02
C ALA A 43 -1.23 -27.08 -10.00
N HIS A 44 -0.66 -25.88 -10.11
CA HIS A 44 0.33 -25.34 -9.18
C HIS A 44 -0.24 -25.15 -7.77
N THR A 45 -1.43 -24.54 -7.67
CA THR A 45 -2.16 -24.36 -6.40
C THR A 45 -2.42 -25.70 -5.72
N ALA A 46 -2.94 -26.69 -6.45
CA ALA A 46 -3.24 -28.01 -5.89
C ALA A 46 -1.98 -28.76 -5.45
N LEU A 47 -0.86 -28.60 -6.16
CA LEU A 47 0.43 -29.17 -5.78
C LEU A 47 0.98 -28.50 -4.51
N ALA A 48 0.94 -27.17 -4.42
CA ALA A 48 1.42 -26.43 -3.25
C ALA A 48 0.66 -26.84 -1.97
N VAL A 49 -0.66 -26.96 -2.06
CA VAL A 49 -1.49 -27.46 -0.95
C VAL A 49 -1.12 -28.89 -0.60
N HIS A 50 -0.95 -29.78 -1.59
CA HIS A 50 -0.54 -31.16 -1.33
C HIS A 50 0.81 -31.23 -0.61
N MET A 51 1.78 -30.41 -0.99
CA MET A 51 3.08 -30.34 -0.33
C MET A 51 2.96 -29.85 1.12
N ALA A 52 2.13 -28.84 1.37
CA ALA A 52 1.85 -28.36 2.73
C ALA A 52 1.22 -29.45 3.61
N ASP A 53 0.21 -30.14 3.10
CA ASP A 53 -0.48 -31.23 3.79
C ASP A 53 0.43 -32.44 4.06
N ALA A 54 1.20 -32.87 3.05
CA ALA A 54 2.11 -34.01 3.17
C ALA A 54 3.33 -33.74 4.07
N THR A 55 3.83 -32.50 4.10
CA THR A 55 4.99 -32.12 4.92
C THR A 55 4.60 -31.60 6.31
N GLY A 56 3.31 -31.34 6.55
CA GLY A 56 2.81 -30.73 7.77
C GLY A 56 3.35 -29.32 8.02
N ARG A 57 3.70 -28.57 6.96
CA ARG A 57 4.14 -27.18 7.04
C ARG A 57 3.01 -26.23 6.65
N ALA A 58 3.00 -25.04 7.24
CA ALA A 58 2.04 -23.99 6.88
C ALA A 58 2.22 -23.53 5.43
N LEU A 59 1.11 -23.20 4.76
CA LEU A 59 1.11 -22.61 3.42
C LEU A 59 0.84 -21.10 3.52
N LEU A 60 1.83 -20.28 3.18
CA LEU A 60 1.68 -18.84 3.01
C LEU A 60 1.16 -18.55 1.60
N VAL A 61 0.01 -17.89 1.53
CA VAL A 61 -0.73 -17.56 0.32
C VAL A 61 -0.75 -16.04 0.13
N GLU A 62 0.04 -15.56 -0.82
CA GLU A 62 0.11 -14.14 -1.20
C GLU A 62 -0.59 -13.91 -2.55
N GLY A 63 -1.15 -12.72 -2.77
CA GLY A 63 -1.80 -12.37 -4.03
C GLY A 63 -2.63 -11.09 -3.92
N GLY A 64 -3.14 -10.60 -5.06
CA GLY A 64 -3.96 -9.38 -5.13
C GLY A 64 -5.29 -9.48 -4.37
N SER A 65 -5.98 -8.35 -4.18
CA SER A 65 -7.31 -8.36 -3.55
C SER A 65 -8.31 -9.18 -4.38
N GLY A 66 -9.16 -9.95 -3.69
CA GLY A 66 -10.25 -10.69 -4.35
C GLY A 66 -9.84 -11.88 -5.23
N VAL A 67 -8.58 -12.35 -5.22
CA VAL A 67 -8.15 -13.53 -6.00
C VAL A 67 -8.54 -14.88 -5.39
N GLY A 68 -9.23 -14.89 -4.25
CA GLY A 68 -9.72 -16.11 -3.60
C GLY A 68 -8.84 -16.69 -2.48
N LYS A 69 -7.90 -15.91 -1.92
CA LYS A 69 -6.98 -16.34 -0.85
C LYS A 69 -7.70 -16.95 0.36
N THR A 70 -8.65 -16.21 0.94
CA THR A 70 -9.47 -16.66 2.08
C THR A 70 -10.36 -17.84 1.70
N GLN A 71 -10.93 -17.80 0.49
CA GLN A 71 -11.81 -18.85 -0.01
C GLN A 71 -11.09 -20.20 -0.14
N LEU A 72 -9.79 -20.20 -0.47
CA LEU A 72 -8.99 -21.42 -0.55
C LEU A 72 -9.04 -22.19 0.77
N GLY A 73 -8.83 -21.52 1.92
CA GLY A 73 -8.87 -22.17 3.24
C GLY A 73 -10.23 -22.77 3.55
N THR A 74 -11.30 -22.02 3.30
CA THR A 74 -12.68 -22.50 3.48
C THR A 74 -12.99 -23.69 2.58
N ALA A 75 -12.63 -23.61 1.30
CA ALA A 75 -12.86 -24.69 0.34
C ALA A 75 -12.06 -25.95 0.69
N LEU A 76 -10.84 -25.82 1.21
CA LEU A 76 -10.04 -26.95 1.68
C LEU A 76 -10.66 -27.63 2.89
N ALA A 77 -11.19 -26.89 3.85
CA ALA A 77 -11.89 -27.45 5.01
C ALA A 77 -13.11 -28.27 4.56
N THR A 78 -13.94 -27.72 3.68
CA THR A 78 -15.09 -28.44 3.11
C THR A 78 -14.65 -29.67 2.29
N ALA A 79 -13.64 -29.54 1.43
CA ALA A 79 -13.13 -30.63 0.60
C ALA A 79 -12.48 -31.77 1.40
N ALA A 80 -11.92 -31.46 2.57
CA ALA A 80 -11.36 -32.45 3.50
C ALA A 80 -12.40 -33.03 4.47
N ASN A 81 -13.62 -32.46 4.50
CA ASN A 81 -14.58 -32.68 5.59
C ASN A 81 -13.92 -32.46 6.97
N ALA A 82 -13.14 -31.39 7.08
CA ALA A 82 -12.36 -31.00 8.24
C ALA A 82 -13.00 -29.78 8.92
N ARG A 83 -12.80 -29.66 10.23
CA ARG A 83 -13.22 -28.48 10.98
C ARG A 83 -12.41 -27.27 10.53
N LEU A 84 -13.11 -26.19 10.16
CA LEU A 84 -12.48 -24.90 9.88
C LEU A 84 -12.35 -24.10 11.18
N ILE A 85 -11.12 -23.71 11.52
CA ILE A 85 -10.85 -22.72 12.56
C ILE A 85 -10.24 -21.51 11.87
N ARG A 86 -10.93 -20.36 11.94
CA ARG A 86 -10.48 -19.11 11.33
C ARG A 86 -9.99 -18.15 12.41
N LEU A 87 -8.81 -17.59 12.17
CA LEU A 87 -8.22 -16.50 12.92
C LEU A 87 -8.11 -15.30 11.98
N GLN A 88 -8.96 -14.30 12.16
CA GLN A 88 -8.88 -13.05 11.41
C GLN A 88 -7.85 -12.14 12.08
N CYS A 89 -6.80 -11.77 11.36
CA CYS A 89 -5.86 -10.77 11.81
C CYS A 89 -6.37 -9.36 11.49
N TYR A 90 -6.15 -8.45 12.43
CA TYR A 90 -6.44 -7.02 12.33
C TYR A 90 -5.43 -6.26 13.18
N ASP A 91 -5.44 -4.93 13.05
CA ASP A 91 -4.53 -4.06 13.80
C ASP A 91 -4.84 -4.10 15.31
N GLY A 92 -3.86 -4.45 16.13
CA GLY A 92 -4.05 -4.64 17.58
C GLY A 92 -4.37 -6.07 18.05
N ILE A 93 -4.45 -7.06 17.15
CA ILE A 93 -4.66 -8.46 17.58
C ILE A 93 -3.50 -8.95 18.46
N GLY A 94 -3.85 -9.46 19.64
CA GLY A 94 -2.89 -9.91 20.66
C GLY A 94 -2.95 -11.41 20.96
N GLN A 95 -2.07 -11.85 21.87
CA GLN A 95 -2.02 -13.23 22.35
C GLN A 95 -3.36 -13.67 22.99
N ASP A 96 -4.03 -12.78 23.73
CA ASP A 96 -5.27 -13.11 24.46
C ASP A 96 -6.47 -13.44 23.56
N GLU A 97 -6.45 -12.92 22.33
CA GLU A 97 -7.52 -13.10 21.34
C GLU A 97 -7.20 -14.24 20.36
N ALA A 98 -5.93 -14.46 20.07
CA ALA A 98 -5.49 -15.49 19.14
C ALA A 98 -5.21 -16.84 19.81
N LEU A 99 -4.61 -16.84 21.01
CA LEU A 99 -4.08 -18.03 21.67
C LEU A 99 -4.96 -18.55 22.81
N TYR A 100 -5.08 -17.81 23.92
CA TYR A 100 -5.94 -18.19 25.03
C TYR A 100 -6.32 -16.98 25.89
N ALA A 101 -7.43 -17.08 26.62
CA ALA A 101 -7.75 -16.12 27.68
C ALA A 101 -8.13 -16.87 28.96
N TRP A 102 -7.84 -16.28 30.12
CA TRP A 102 -8.31 -16.84 31.39
C TRP A 102 -9.72 -16.31 31.70
N ASN A 103 -10.62 -17.21 32.11
CA ASN A 103 -11.94 -16.83 32.59
C ASN A 103 -11.86 -16.31 34.04
N HIS A 104 -11.46 -15.05 34.17
CA HIS A 104 -11.28 -14.40 35.47
C HIS A 104 -12.54 -14.39 36.34
N CYS A 105 -13.72 -14.21 35.73
CA CYS A 105 -14.99 -14.27 36.47
C CYS A 105 -15.18 -15.64 37.14
N LYS A 106 -14.92 -16.73 36.41
CA LYS A 106 -15.02 -18.10 36.95
C LYS A 106 -13.95 -18.37 38.01
N GLN A 107 -12.74 -17.83 37.83
CA GLN A 107 -11.66 -17.92 38.84
C GLN A 107 -12.03 -17.19 40.14
N ILE A 108 -12.58 -15.97 40.04
CA ILE A 108 -13.03 -15.18 41.21
C ILE A 108 -14.16 -15.91 41.94
N LEU A 109 -15.15 -16.44 41.21
CA LEU A 109 -16.23 -17.24 41.80
C LEU A 109 -15.68 -18.49 42.52
N ARG A 110 -14.65 -19.14 41.97
CA ARG A 110 -14.01 -20.30 42.61
C ARG A 110 -13.29 -19.91 43.90
N LEU A 111 -12.60 -18.76 43.90
CA LEU A 111 -11.94 -18.22 45.09
C LEU A 111 -12.96 -17.84 46.18
N GLN A 112 -14.05 -17.17 45.82
CA GLN A 112 -15.10 -16.74 46.75
C GLN A 112 -15.86 -17.91 47.38
N ASN A 113 -16.09 -18.99 46.61
CA ASN A 113 -16.79 -20.18 47.10
C ASN A 113 -15.86 -21.20 47.78
N SER A 114 -14.56 -20.93 47.90
CA SER A 114 -13.63 -21.84 48.56
C SER A 114 -13.70 -21.67 50.08
N VAL A 115 -14.32 -22.66 50.75
CA VAL A 115 -14.48 -22.70 52.22
C VAL A 115 -13.27 -23.36 52.92
N THR A 116 -12.27 -23.79 52.16
CA THR A 116 -11.12 -24.58 52.65
C THR A 116 -9.87 -23.72 52.87
N THR A 117 -9.04 -24.11 53.84
CA THR A 117 -7.81 -23.39 54.26
C THR A 117 -6.66 -23.44 53.24
N SER A 118 -6.81 -24.25 52.17
CA SER A 118 -5.84 -24.31 51.07
C SER A 118 -6.34 -23.46 49.91
N ALA A 119 -5.47 -22.62 49.34
CA ALA A 119 -5.80 -21.83 48.15
C ALA A 119 -6.27 -22.77 47.02
N PRO A 120 -7.47 -22.56 46.43
CA PRO A 120 -7.96 -23.37 45.32
C PRO A 120 -7.09 -23.13 44.08
N ASP A 121 -6.82 -24.19 43.31
CA ASP A 121 -6.14 -24.09 42.03
C ASP A 121 -7.07 -23.43 40.99
N VAL A 122 -6.69 -22.24 40.53
CA VAL A 122 -7.46 -21.42 39.58
C VAL A 122 -6.85 -21.43 38.17
N PHE A 123 -5.75 -22.15 37.96
CA PHE A 123 -5.03 -22.22 36.67
C PHE A 123 -5.21 -23.58 35.98
N GLY A 124 -6.40 -24.17 36.14
CA GLY A 124 -6.79 -25.42 35.49
C GLY A 124 -7.44 -25.24 34.11
N ALA A 125 -7.55 -26.35 33.37
CA ALA A 125 -8.14 -26.40 32.03
C ALA A 125 -9.58 -25.87 31.99
N GLU A 126 -10.29 -25.94 33.11
CA GLU A 126 -11.66 -25.48 33.29
C GLU A 126 -11.83 -23.95 33.31
N PHE A 127 -10.75 -23.19 33.48
CA PHE A 127 -10.74 -21.73 33.44
C PHE A 127 -10.11 -21.19 32.17
N LEU A 128 -9.48 -22.04 31.36
CA LEU A 128 -8.80 -21.66 30.13
C LEU A 128 -9.82 -21.58 28.99
N LEU A 129 -9.92 -20.41 28.36
CA LEU A 129 -10.73 -20.19 27.17
C LEU A 129 -9.84 -20.43 25.95
N ASP A 130 -10.14 -21.49 25.21
CA ASP A 130 -9.44 -21.82 23.98
C ASP A 130 -9.80 -20.80 22.89
N ARG A 131 -8.80 -20.04 22.42
CA ARG A 131 -8.92 -19.16 21.25
C ARG A 131 -8.45 -19.90 19.99
N PRO A 132 -8.58 -19.32 18.77
CA PRO A 132 -8.38 -20.07 17.53
C PRO A 132 -7.09 -20.89 17.46
N LEU A 133 -5.94 -20.36 17.88
CA LEU A 133 -4.67 -21.08 17.84
C LEU A 133 -4.67 -22.27 18.82
N LEU A 134 -5.05 -22.06 20.09
CA LEU A 134 -5.08 -23.14 21.07
C LEU A 134 -6.15 -24.19 20.74
N ALA A 135 -7.31 -23.76 20.24
CA ALA A 135 -8.38 -24.65 19.78
C ALA A 135 -7.90 -25.55 18.62
N ALA A 136 -7.07 -25.01 17.72
CA ALA A 136 -6.48 -25.78 16.62
C ALA A 136 -5.43 -26.80 17.07
N LEU A 137 -4.75 -26.56 18.20
CA LEU A 137 -3.81 -27.52 18.78
C LEU A 137 -4.54 -28.63 19.56
N ARG A 138 -5.56 -28.28 20.35
CA ARG A 138 -6.24 -29.23 21.26
C ARG A 138 -7.25 -30.16 20.59
N GLY A 139 -7.59 -29.92 19.32
CA GLY A 139 -8.56 -30.74 18.58
C GLY A 139 -7.99 -32.10 18.15
N ASP A 140 -8.82 -33.14 18.28
CA ASP A 140 -8.49 -34.51 17.84
C ASP A 140 -9.02 -34.81 16.42
N GLU A 141 -9.92 -33.95 15.92
CA GLU A 141 -10.54 -34.06 14.59
C GLU A 141 -9.67 -33.44 13.47
N PRO A 142 -9.81 -33.89 12.21
CA PRO A 142 -9.18 -33.24 11.07
C PRO A 142 -9.51 -31.74 11.05
N THR A 143 -8.49 -30.88 11.07
CA THR A 143 -8.67 -29.43 11.23
C THR A 143 -7.89 -28.66 10.18
N VAL A 144 -8.52 -27.62 9.61
CA VAL A 144 -7.87 -26.60 8.78
C VAL A 144 -7.85 -25.30 9.58
N LEU A 145 -6.65 -24.79 9.84
CA LEU A 145 -6.43 -23.50 10.50
C LEU A 145 -6.17 -22.43 9.43
N LEU A 146 -7.09 -21.48 9.30
CA LEU A 146 -6.97 -20.34 8.41
C LEU A 146 -6.58 -19.09 9.21
N ILE A 147 -5.35 -18.63 9.04
CA ILE A 147 -4.86 -17.34 9.56
C ILE A 147 -5.00 -16.32 8.44
N ASP A 148 -6.00 -15.46 8.53
CA ASP A 148 -6.41 -14.58 7.45
C ASP A 148 -5.86 -13.16 7.66
N GLU A 149 -5.33 -12.55 6.60
CA GLU A 149 -4.78 -11.18 6.58
C GLU A 149 -3.66 -10.94 7.60
N ILE A 150 -2.69 -11.86 7.70
CA ILE A 150 -1.59 -11.76 8.67
C ILE A 150 -0.78 -10.45 8.56
N ASP A 151 -0.78 -9.83 7.39
CA ASP A 151 -0.14 -8.53 7.16
C ASP A 151 -0.79 -7.37 7.94
N LYS A 152 -2.02 -7.52 8.42
CA LYS A 152 -2.69 -6.55 9.31
C LYS A 152 -2.26 -6.64 10.76
N ALA A 153 -1.68 -7.77 11.19
CA ALA A 153 -1.19 -7.93 12.55
C ALA A 153 0.18 -7.27 12.75
N HIS A 154 0.48 -6.91 14.01
CA HIS A 154 1.78 -6.37 14.41
C HIS A 154 2.91 -7.41 14.30
N LEU A 155 4.15 -6.93 14.17
CA LEU A 155 5.36 -7.78 14.07
C LEU A 155 5.53 -8.75 15.25
N GLU A 156 5.13 -8.37 16.47
CA GLU A 156 5.21 -9.22 17.66
C GLU A 156 4.35 -10.50 17.52
N PHE A 157 3.29 -10.44 16.72
CA PHE A 157 2.42 -11.57 16.42
C PHE A 157 3.12 -12.63 15.57
N ASP A 158 4.04 -12.23 14.69
CA ASP A 158 4.84 -13.18 13.88
C ASP A 158 5.64 -14.13 14.79
N ALA A 159 6.15 -13.63 15.93
CA ALA A 159 6.91 -14.42 16.89
C ALA A 159 6.04 -15.47 17.61
N LEU A 160 4.81 -15.10 17.98
CA LEU A 160 3.83 -16.04 18.54
C LEU A 160 3.49 -17.16 17.54
N LEU A 161 3.23 -16.80 16.29
CA LEU A 161 2.97 -17.79 15.24
C LEU A 161 4.18 -18.67 14.99
N LEU A 162 5.40 -18.14 15.05
CA LEU A 162 6.62 -18.92 14.92
C LEU A 162 6.76 -20.00 15.99
N GLU A 163 6.44 -19.67 17.24
CA GLU A 163 6.42 -20.65 18.34
C GLU A 163 5.42 -21.77 18.03
N VAL A 164 4.18 -21.39 17.71
CA VAL A 164 3.09 -22.34 17.42
C VAL A 164 3.41 -23.21 16.20
N LEU A 165 3.87 -22.63 15.08
CA LEU A 165 4.06 -23.34 13.81
C LEU A 165 5.34 -24.19 13.74
N SER A 166 6.31 -23.95 14.62
CA SER A 166 7.57 -24.70 14.61
C SER A 166 7.37 -26.14 15.07
N ASP A 167 6.76 -26.32 16.24
CA ASP A 167 6.57 -27.64 16.86
C ASP A 167 5.09 -28.04 16.99
N PHE A 168 4.16 -27.20 16.53
CA PHE A 168 2.71 -27.35 16.81
C PHE A 168 2.47 -27.50 18.31
N ALA A 169 3.16 -26.66 19.08
CA ALA A 169 3.08 -26.62 20.53
C ALA A 169 3.28 -25.19 21.02
N ILE A 170 2.75 -24.90 22.20
CA ILE A 170 2.89 -23.60 22.86
C ILE A 170 3.10 -23.80 24.35
N THR A 171 3.99 -23.02 24.96
CA THR A 171 4.15 -23.03 26.42
C THR A 171 3.34 -21.92 27.07
N ILE A 172 2.32 -22.32 27.86
CA ILE A 172 1.54 -21.41 28.69
C ILE A 172 2.18 -21.40 30.08
N THR A 173 2.65 -20.25 30.56
CA THR A 173 3.43 -20.14 31.81
C THR A 173 2.72 -20.78 33.01
N GLU A 174 1.42 -20.56 33.17
CA GLU A 174 0.63 -21.02 34.31
C GLU A 174 0.03 -22.43 34.11
N TYR A 175 -0.09 -22.90 32.87
CA TYR A 175 -0.80 -24.16 32.52
C TYR A 175 0.15 -25.28 32.04
N GLY A 176 1.34 -24.91 31.55
CA GLY A 176 2.32 -25.80 30.96
C GLY A 176 2.29 -25.82 29.42
N THR A 177 3.07 -26.73 28.84
CA THR A 177 3.16 -26.88 27.38
C THR A 177 1.98 -27.68 26.83
N VAL A 178 1.30 -27.09 25.85
CA VAL A 178 0.23 -27.75 25.10
C VAL A 178 0.76 -28.07 23.71
N ALA A 179 0.87 -29.37 23.40
CA ALA A 179 1.23 -29.86 22.07
C ALA A 179 -0.01 -30.32 21.31
N ALA A 180 0.01 -30.19 19.99
CA ALA A 180 -1.12 -30.59 19.15
C ALA A 180 -1.38 -32.09 19.23
N THR A 181 -2.64 -32.50 19.44
CA THR A 181 -3.00 -33.93 19.32
C THR A 181 -2.91 -34.37 17.87
N ARG A 182 -3.45 -33.55 16.95
CA ARG A 182 -3.39 -33.73 15.51
C ARG A 182 -2.94 -32.43 14.87
N ARG A 183 -1.94 -32.48 13.99
CA ARG A 183 -1.45 -31.28 13.30
C ARG A 183 -2.50 -30.75 12.31
N PRO A 184 -2.92 -29.48 12.42
CA PRO A 184 -3.85 -28.90 11.46
C PRO A 184 -3.14 -28.58 10.13
N LEU A 185 -3.90 -28.60 9.04
CA LEU A 185 -3.46 -27.99 7.78
C LEU A 185 -3.57 -26.47 7.94
N VAL A 186 -2.42 -25.78 7.98
CA VAL A 186 -2.37 -24.33 8.21
C VAL A 186 -2.29 -23.58 6.89
N ILE A 187 -3.22 -22.65 6.67
CA ILE A 187 -3.24 -21.70 5.56
C ILE A 187 -3.09 -20.30 6.14
N ILE A 188 -2.09 -19.56 5.68
CA ILE A 188 -1.85 -18.17 6.08
C ILE A 188 -2.07 -17.30 4.84
N THR A 189 -2.96 -16.30 4.90
CA THR A 189 -3.19 -15.40 3.78
C THR A 189 -2.59 -14.03 4.05
N SER A 190 -2.00 -13.42 3.03
CA SER A 190 -1.49 -12.05 3.12
C SER A 190 -1.91 -11.24 1.90
N GLY A 191 -2.35 -10.00 2.15
CA GLY A 191 -2.64 -9.00 1.13
C GLY A 191 -1.41 -8.25 0.63
N GLY A 192 -0.24 -8.46 1.25
CA GLY A 192 1.00 -7.74 0.92
C GLY A 192 1.06 -6.32 1.46
N THR A 193 0.19 -5.93 2.42
CA THR A 193 0.20 -4.57 3.00
C THR A 193 1.35 -4.33 3.99
N ARG A 194 1.93 -5.43 4.52
CA ARG A 194 3.14 -5.45 5.36
C ARG A 194 3.97 -6.67 4.96
N GLU A 195 5.29 -6.52 4.98
CA GLU A 195 6.20 -7.65 4.90
C GLU A 195 6.23 -8.47 6.19
N LEU A 196 6.09 -9.78 6.04
CA LEU A 196 6.20 -10.74 7.13
C LEU A 196 7.66 -11.01 7.49
N SER A 197 7.93 -11.37 8.75
CA SER A 197 9.29 -11.72 9.16
C SER A 197 9.90 -12.85 8.32
N ASP A 198 11.19 -12.74 8.01
CA ASP A 198 11.96 -13.77 7.30
C ASP A 198 11.86 -15.14 7.99
N ALA A 199 11.83 -15.14 9.32
CA ALA A 199 11.71 -16.36 10.11
C ALA A 199 10.38 -17.07 9.81
N LEU A 200 9.26 -16.34 9.78
CA LEU A 200 7.93 -16.91 9.49
C LEU A 200 7.86 -17.41 8.04
N ARG A 201 8.39 -16.62 7.09
CA ARG A 201 8.47 -16.98 5.67
C ARG A 201 9.24 -18.28 5.45
N ARG A 202 10.42 -18.45 6.08
CA ARG A 202 11.25 -19.68 5.95
C ARG A 202 10.61 -20.93 6.55
N ARG A 203 9.61 -20.77 7.44
CA ARG A 203 8.88 -21.89 8.07
C ARG A 203 7.64 -22.29 7.28
N CYS A 204 7.22 -21.50 6.29
CA CYS A 204 6.07 -21.76 5.43
C CYS A 204 6.51 -22.24 4.04
N HIS A 205 5.65 -23.02 3.38
CA HIS A 205 5.68 -23.10 1.93
C HIS A 205 5.01 -21.87 1.34
N PHE A 206 5.46 -21.45 0.17
CA PHE A 206 4.98 -20.24 -0.48
C PHE A 206 4.10 -20.57 -1.69
N LEU A 207 2.95 -19.89 -1.77
CA LEU A 207 2.07 -19.91 -2.93
C LEU A 207 1.69 -18.46 -3.28
N HIS A 208 2.02 -18.04 -4.49
CA HIS A 208 1.44 -16.83 -5.07
C HIS A 208 0.17 -17.18 -5.85
N LEU A 209 -0.95 -16.53 -5.55
CA LEU A 209 -2.21 -16.62 -6.29
C LEU A 209 -2.29 -15.44 -7.27
N PRO A 210 -2.05 -15.67 -8.57
CA PRO A 210 -2.20 -14.64 -9.59
C PRO A 210 -3.68 -14.33 -9.85
N ALA A 211 -3.93 -13.24 -10.57
CA ALA A 211 -5.26 -13.00 -11.15
C ALA A 211 -5.68 -14.19 -12.05
N PRO A 212 -6.96 -14.57 -12.04
CA PRO A 212 -7.43 -15.70 -12.83
C PRO A 212 -7.35 -15.39 -14.33
N SER A 213 -6.95 -16.39 -15.13
CA SER A 213 -7.06 -16.31 -16.60
C SER A 213 -8.52 -16.20 -17.04
N LYS A 214 -8.79 -15.62 -18.23
CA LYS A 214 -10.15 -15.49 -18.79
C LYS A 214 -10.97 -16.79 -18.72
N GLY A 215 -10.36 -17.90 -19.11
CA GLY A 215 -11.01 -19.22 -19.06
C GLY A 215 -11.30 -19.73 -17.64
N MET A 216 -10.47 -19.35 -16.66
CA MET A 216 -10.71 -19.64 -15.25
C MET A 216 -11.82 -18.75 -14.69
N THR A 217 -11.81 -17.46 -14.99
CA THR A 217 -12.85 -16.49 -14.64
C THR A 217 -14.22 -16.94 -15.13
N ARG A 218 -14.31 -17.39 -16.39
CA ARG A 218 -15.56 -17.93 -16.96
C ARG A 218 -16.11 -19.11 -16.14
N ARG A 219 -15.25 -20.08 -15.79
CA ARG A 219 -15.64 -21.23 -14.95
C ARG A 219 -16.06 -20.83 -13.54
N ILE A 220 -15.40 -19.83 -12.96
CA ILE A 220 -15.77 -19.28 -11.65
C ILE A 220 -17.19 -18.69 -11.73
N LEU A 221 -17.47 -17.87 -12.76
CA LEU A 221 -18.79 -17.27 -12.97
C LEU A 221 -19.87 -18.32 -13.20
N ASP A 222 -19.63 -19.35 -14.02
CA ASP A 222 -20.60 -20.43 -14.29
C ASP A 222 -21.04 -21.23 -13.06
N ARG A 223 -20.14 -21.34 -12.08
CA ARG A 223 -20.38 -22.09 -10.84
C ARG A 223 -20.96 -21.22 -9.74
N ARG A 224 -20.48 -19.97 -9.60
CA ARG A 224 -20.84 -19.08 -8.50
C ARG A 224 -22.06 -18.21 -8.79
N VAL A 225 -22.33 -17.90 -10.05
CA VAL A 225 -23.41 -16.99 -10.46
C VAL A 225 -24.39 -17.76 -11.36
N PRO A 226 -25.46 -18.35 -10.79
CA PRO A 226 -26.50 -19.01 -11.57
C PRO A 226 -27.11 -18.10 -12.65
N GLU A 227 -27.22 -16.80 -12.38
CA GLU A 227 -27.72 -15.76 -13.28
C GLU A 227 -26.83 -15.58 -14.52
N ALA A 228 -25.52 -15.83 -14.40
CA ALA A 228 -24.59 -15.74 -15.52
C ALA A 228 -24.94 -16.75 -16.64
N ARG A 229 -25.62 -17.85 -16.31
CA ARG A 229 -26.10 -18.84 -17.30
C ARG A 229 -27.27 -18.33 -18.13
N ARG A 230 -27.99 -17.32 -17.66
CA ARG A 230 -29.10 -16.67 -18.38
C ARG A 230 -28.60 -15.56 -19.31
N LEU A 231 -27.38 -15.09 -19.09
CA LEU A 231 -26.74 -14.06 -19.90
C LEU A 231 -26.06 -14.69 -21.14
N PRO A 232 -26.03 -14.00 -22.29
CA PRO A 232 -25.21 -14.42 -23.42
C PRO A 232 -23.74 -14.51 -23.01
N GLY A 233 -23.05 -15.60 -23.37
CA GLY A 233 -21.64 -15.80 -23.01
C GLY A 233 -20.73 -14.63 -23.43
N SER A 234 -20.97 -14.08 -24.63
CA SER A 234 -20.26 -12.90 -25.15
C SER A 234 -20.46 -11.64 -24.29
N PHE A 235 -21.62 -11.49 -23.66
CA PHE A 235 -21.89 -10.36 -22.78
C PHE A 235 -21.16 -10.51 -21.44
N VAL A 236 -21.13 -11.72 -20.87
CA VAL A 236 -20.36 -12.01 -19.65
C VAL A 236 -18.86 -11.77 -19.87
N GLU A 237 -18.35 -12.19 -21.03
CA GLU A 237 -16.97 -11.89 -21.44
C GLU A 237 -16.72 -10.40 -21.62
N HIS A 238 -17.66 -9.66 -22.22
CA HIS A 238 -17.56 -8.20 -22.37
C HIS A 238 -17.53 -7.46 -21.02
N VAL A 239 -18.32 -7.90 -20.03
CA VAL A 239 -18.28 -7.37 -18.66
C VAL A 239 -16.96 -7.72 -17.97
N ALA A 240 -16.44 -8.94 -18.16
CA ALA A 240 -15.14 -9.33 -17.61
C ALA A 240 -13.99 -8.48 -18.20
N ASP A 241 -13.99 -8.27 -19.51
CA ASP A 241 -13.02 -7.41 -20.19
C ASP A 241 -13.13 -5.95 -19.75
N PHE A 242 -14.34 -5.45 -19.46
CA PHE A 242 -14.55 -4.14 -18.87
C PHE A 242 -13.95 -4.04 -17.46
N VAL A 243 -14.13 -5.06 -16.61
CA VAL A 243 -13.51 -5.10 -15.27
C VAL A 243 -11.99 -5.17 -15.34
N ASP A 244 -11.43 -5.92 -16.29
CA ASP A 244 -9.98 -5.95 -16.51
C ASP A 244 -9.47 -4.56 -16.96
N ALA A 245 -10.20 -3.88 -17.84
CA ALA A 245 -9.85 -2.51 -18.24
C ALA A 245 -9.95 -1.49 -17.08
N LEU A 246 -10.94 -1.61 -16.21
CA LEU A 246 -11.03 -0.80 -14.99
C LEU A 246 -9.82 -1.05 -14.08
N ARG A 247 -9.39 -2.31 -13.94
CA ARG A 247 -8.20 -2.68 -13.16
C ARG A 247 -6.92 -2.10 -13.74
N ASP A 248 -6.76 -2.16 -15.06
CA ASP A 248 -5.60 -1.59 -15.76
C ASP A 248 -5.54 -0.05 -15.65
N ASN A 249 -6.68 0.60 -15.37
CA ASN A 249 -6.79 2.05 -15.13
C ASN A 249 -6.87 2.41 -13.63
N GLY A 250 -6.42 1.52 -12.75
CA GLY A 250 -6.17 1.84 -11.33
C GLY A 250 -7.34 1.57 -10.38
N LEU A 251 -8.48 1.06 -10.85
CA LEU A 251 -9.57 0.66 -9.95
C LEU A 251 -9.26 -0.69 -9.30
N SER A 252 -9.54 -0.81 -8.00
CA SER A 252 -9.29 -2.04 -7.24
C SER A 252 -10.38 -3.11 -7.43
N CYS A 253 -10.72 -3.44 -8.67
CA CYS A 253 -11.77 -4.42 -8.98
C CYS A 253 -11.22 -5.85 -8.95
N GLY A 254 -11.48 -6.58 -7.86
CA GLY A 254 -11.12 -8.00 -7.73
C GLY A 254 -12.11 -8.96 -8.39
N VAL A 255 -11.83 -10.27 -8.34
CA VAL A 255 -12.74 -11.31 -8.89
C VAL A 255 -14.09 -11.31 -8.17
N SER A 256 -14.11 -10.95 -6.88
CA SER A 256 -15.37 -10.78 -6.13
C SER A 256 -16.25 -9.71 -6.76
N GLY A 257 -15.68 -8.53 -7.07
CA GLY A 257 -16.43 -7.44 -7.70
C GLY A 257 -16.98 -7.84 -9.07
N LEU A 258 -16.24 -8.64 -9.86
CA LEU A 258 -16.75 -9.18 -11.12
C LEU A 258 -17.92 -10.16 -10.91
N VAL A 259 -17.82 -11.05 -9.92
CA VAL A 259 -18.91 -11.98 -9.55
C VAL A 259 -20.17 -11.19 -9.16
N ASP A 260 -20.00 -10.17 -8.31
CA ASP A 260 -21.09 -9.31 -7.85
C ASP A 260 -21.69 -8.48 -9.00
N ALA A 261 -20.86 -7.94 -9.89
CA ALA A 261 -21.29 -7.20 -11.06
C ALA A 261 -22.11 -8.07 -12.02
N VAL A 262 -21.64 -9.27 -12.36
CA VAL A 262 -22.37 -10.19 -13.25
C VAL A 262 -23.68 -10.65 -12.60
N ALA A 263 -23.68 -10.88 -11.28
CA ALA A 263 -24.90 -11.19 -10.54
C ALA A 263 -25.89 -10.01 -10.59
N ALA A 264 -25.44 -8.78 -10.32
CA ALA A 264 -26.26 -7.57 -10.34
C ALA A 264 -26.89 -7.31 -11.72
N VAL A 265 -26.13 -7.54 -12.80
CA VAL A 265 -26.68 -7.40 -14.16
C VAL A 265 -27.79 -8.43 -14.45
N GLY A 266 -27.80 -9.56 -13.75
CA GLY A 266 -28.89 -10.53 -13.82
C GLY A 266 -30.24 -10.04 -13.26
N TYR A 267 -30.26 -8.95 -12.50
CA TYR A 267 -31.44 -8.42 -11.82
C TYR A 267 -32.04 -7.14 -12.43
N ILE A 268 -31.38 -6.57 -13.43
CA ILE A 268 -31.80 -5.31 -14.07
C ILE A 268 -32.26 -5.52 -15.50
N ASP A 269 -32.94 -4.52 -16.07
CA ASP A 269 -33.14 -4.47 -17.51
C ASP A 269 -31.83 -4.04 -18.20
N ARG A 270 -31.20 -4.99 -18.89
CA ARG A 270 -29.95 -4.76 -19.62
C ARG A 270 -30.09 -3.85 -20.84
N ASP A 271 -31.31 -3.70 -21.37
CA ASP A 271 -31.59 -2.81 -22.50
C ASP A 271 -31.64 -1.35 -22.05
N ASP A 272 -31.81 -1.12 -20.73
CA ASP A 272 -31.68 0.18 -20.09
C ASP A 272 -30.21 0.43 -19.71
N ARG A 273 -29.58 1.30 -20.49
CA ARG A 273 -28.18 1.70 -20.30
C ARG A 273 -27.94 2.38 -18.95
N GLU A 274 -28.91 3.13 -18.44
CA GLU A 274 -28.76 3.84 -17.18
C GLU A 274 -28.78 2.85 -16.01
N GLN A 275 -29.72 1.90 -16.03
CA GLN A 275 -29.73 0.80 -15.04
C GLN A 275 -28.45 -0.03 -15.10
N LEU A 276 -27.95 -0.34 -16.31
CA LEU A 276 -26.68 -1.06 -16.47
C LEU A 276 -25.50 -0.28 -15.89
N ARG A 277 -25.43 1.03 -16.13
CA ARG A 277 -24.39 1.89 -15.57
C ARG A 277 -24.43 1.89 -14.06
N GLU A 278 -25.61 2.10 -13.48
CA GLU A 278 -25.79 2.17 -12.03
C GLU A 278 -25.50 0.84 -11.34
N ALA A 279 -25.92 -0.29 -11.92
CA ALA A 279 -25.61 -1.62 -11.39
C ALA A 279 -24.11 -1.90 -11.38
N LEU A 280 -23.41 -1.60 -12.48
CA LEU A 280 -21.95 -1.77 -12.56
C LEU A 280 -21.21 -0.76 -11.66
N CYS A 281 -21.68 0.48 -11.57
CA CYS A 281 -21.09 1.50 -10.70
C CYS A 281 -21.19 1.09 -9.22
N CYS A 282 -22.38 0.65 -8.79
CA CYS A 282 -22.65 0.22 -7.42
C CYS A 282 -21.80 -0.99 -6.99
N THR A 283 -21.46 -1.87 -7.93
CA THR A 283 -20.70 -3.09 -7.64
C THR A 283 -19.19 -2.94 -7.79
N LEU A 284 -18.71 -2.07 -8.69
CA LEU A 284 -17.30 -1.99 -9.07
C LEU A 284 -16.57 -0.75 -8.54
N VAL A 285 -17.29 0.31 -8.16
CA VAL A 285 -16.70 1.56 -7.66
C VAL A 285 -16.75 1.60 -6.14
N HIS A 286 -15.63 1.91 -5.50
CA HIS A 286 -15.51 1.96 -4.03
C HIS A 286 -15.15 3.35 -3.50
N LYS A 287 -14.65 4.24 -4.37
CA LYS A 287 -14.29 5.62 -4.01
C LYS A 287 -14.90 6.61 -4.99
N GLU A 288 -15.24 7.80 -4.50
CA GLU A 288 -15.76 8.88 -5.35
C GLU A 288 -14.77 9.30 -6.45
N VAL A 289 -13.46 9.26 -6.14
CA VAL A 289 -12.38 9.58 -7.08
C VAL A 289 -12.33 8.63 -8.29
N GLU A 290 -12.88 7.42 -8.17
CA GLU A 290 -12.91 6.43 -9.25
C GLU A 290 -14.07 6.67 -10.24
N LEU A 291 -15.07 7.49 -9.87
CA LEU A 291 -16.27 7.73 -10.69
C LEU A 291 -15.97 8.32 -12.07
N PRO A 292 -15.08 9.32 -12.24
CA PRO A 292 -14.79 9.86 -13.57
C PRO A 292 -14.18 8.82 -14.50
N THR A 293 -13.23 8.03 -14.00
CA THR A 293 -12.58 6.95 -14.76
C THR A 293 -13.57 5.86 -15.12
N PHE A 294 -14.40 5.43 -14.15
CA PHE A 294 -15.46 4.47 -14.40
C PHE A 294 -16.45 4.95 -15.47
N ARG A 295 -16.95 6.19 -15.37
CA ARG A 295 -17.93 6.75 -16.32
C ARG A 295 -17.34 6.83 -17.74
N ALA A 296 -16.11 7.31 -17.87
CA ALA A 296 -15.43 7.40 -19.16
C ALA A 296 -15.25 6.02 -19.82
N LEU A 297 -14.84 5.02 -19.04
CA LEU A 297 -14.69 3.65 -19.55
C LEU A 297 -16.06 3.00 -19.81
N PHE A 298 -17.07 3.24 -18.98
CA PHE A 298 -18.42 2.73 -19.22
C PHE A 298 -18.99 3.26 -20.54
N ASP A 299 -18.83 4.55 -20.81
CA ASP A 299 -19.25 5.17 -22.07
C ASP A 299 -18.58 4.55 -23.29
N LEU A 300 -17.30 4.16 -23.15
CA LEU A 300 -16.54 3.54 -24.23
C LEU A 300 -16.92 2.06 -24.46
N TRP A 301 -17.18 1.30 -23.40
CA TRP A 301 -17.53 -0.13 -23.50
C TRP A 301 -19.01 -0.37 -23.75
N PHE A 302 -19.89 0.54 -23.32
CA PHE A 302 -21.34 0.47 -23.44
C PHE A 302 -21.88 1.76 -24.09
N PRO A 303 -21.67 1.93 -25.41
CA PRO A 303 -22.12 3.13 -26.13
C PRO A 303 -23.65 3.22 -26.18
N ALA A 304 -24.19 4.45 -26.18
CA ALA A 304 -25.63 4.68 -26.26
C ALA A 304 -26.23 4.18 -27.58
N ARG A 305 -27.38 3.48 -27.52
CA ARG A 305 -28.14 3.07 -28.70
C ARG A 305 -28.48 4.32 -29.54
N GLY A 306 -28.09 4.30 -30.82
CA GLY A 306 -28.14 5.45 -31.73
C GLY A 306 -26.77 6.00 -32.15
N SER A 307 -25.68 5.62 -31.46
CA SER A 307 -24.30 5.86 -31.92
C SER A 307 -23.78 4.83 -32.93
N THR A 308 -24.62 3.87 -33.31
CA THR A 308 -24.38 2.87 -34.35
C THR A 308 -24.69 3.36 -35.76
N ASP A 309 -25.15 4.60 -35.91
CA ASP A 309 -25.07 5.29 -37.19
C ASP A 309 -23.62 5.73 -37.40
N ARG A 310 -22.76 4.74 -37.70
CA ARG A 310 -21.40 4.99 -38.14
C ARG A 310 -21.27 4.63 -39.60
N PRO A 311 -20.44 5.38 -40.34
CA PRO A 311 -20.12 5.04 -41.71
C PRO A 311 -19.58 3.61 -41.72
N VAL A 312 -20.10 2.79 -42.62
CA VAL A 312 -19.33 1.64 -43.13
C VAL A 312 -17.96 2.21 -43.48
N PRO A 313 -16.84 1.62 -43.01
CA PRO A 313 -15.52 2.16 -43.31
C PRO A 313 -15.43 2.37 -44.81
N ASP A 314 -15.16 3.61 -45.23
CA ASP A 314 -14.92 3.85 -46.64
C ASP A 314 -13.70 3.00 -46.99
N ALA A 315 -13.90 2.03 -47.88
CA ALA A 315 -12.83 1.12 -48.28
C ALA A 315 -11.65 1.94 -48.84
N GLY A 316 -11.95 3.11 -49.42
CA GLY A 316 -10.96 4.05 -49.95
C GLY A 316 -9.98 4.58 -48.91
N THR A 317 -10.41 4.96 -47.70
CA THR A 317 -9.50 5.48 -46.66
C THR A 317 -8.54 4.38 -46.17
N LEU A 318 -9.06 3.19 -45.86
CA LEU A 318 -8.22 2.07 -45.41
C LEU A 318 -7.29 1.55 -46.52
N GLU A 319 -7.69 1.64 -47.78
CA GLU A 319 -6.82 1.37 -48.93
C GLU A 319 -5.72 2.43 -49.06
N HIS A 320 -6.06 3.71 -48.94
CA HIS A 320 -5.09 4.81 -48.99
C HIS A 320 -4.02 4.71 -47.88
N VAL A 321 -4.44 4.36 -46.66
CA VAL A 321 -3.50 4.11 -45.55
C VAL A 321 -2.63 2.89 -45.84
N ALA A 322 -3.17 1.83 -46.47
CA ALA A 322 -2.39 0.64 -46.81
C ALA A 322 -1.31 0.94 -47.85
N ASP A 323 -1.68 1.66 -48.91
CA ASP A 323 -0.78 2.09 -49.96
C ASP A 323 0.34 2.98 -49.41
N SER A 324 -0.01 3.94 -48.55
CA SER A 324 0.96 4.84 -47.91
C SER A 324 1.92 4.08 -46.96
N LEU A 325 1.42 3.08 -46.24
CA LEU A 325 2.25 2.21 -45.39
C LEU A 325 3.08 1.19 -46.18
N ALA A 326 2.73 0.91 -47.43
CA ALA A 326 3.46 0.01 -48.32
C ALA A 326 4.51 0.72 -49.18
N ASP A 327 4.60 2.05 -49.12
CA ASP A 327 5.55 2.84 -49.90
C ASP A 327 7.01 2.50 -49.52
N PRO A 328 7.87 2.08 -50.48
CA PRO A 328 9.27 1.75 -50.23
C PRO A 328 10.15 2.95 -49.85
N ASP A 329 9.74 4.19 -50.14
CA ASP A 329 10.50 5.41 -49.77
C ASP A 329 10.22 5.78 -48.29
N ALA A 330 10.85 5.02 -47.39
CA ALA A 330 10.63 5.04 -45.93
C ALA A 330 10.93 6.37 -45.20
N GLY A 331 11.30 7.45 -45.91
CA GLY A 331 11.68 8.73 -45.31
C GLY A 331 10.57 9.77 -45.17
N SER A 332 9.42 9.59 -45.84
CA SER A 332 8.42 10.66 -46.00
C SER A 332 6.99 10.31 -45.59
N VAL A 333 6.71 9.09 -45.11
CA VAL A 333 5.37 8.75 -44.64
C VAL A 333 5.12 9.44 -43.29
N ASP A 334 4.32 10.50 -43.32
CA ASP A 334 3.91 11.21 -42.12
C ASP A 334 2.86 10.40 -41.36
N MET A 335 3.33 9.56 -40.42
CA MET A 335 2.49 8.76 -39.54
C MET A 335 1.48 9.60 -38.74
N ASN A 336 1.80 10.86 -38.45
CA ASN A 336 0.89 11.75 -37.72
C ASN A 336 -0.24 12.26 -38.63
N ALA A 337 0.03 12.49 -39.91
CA ALA A 337 -1.00 12.86 -40.88
C ALA A 337 -2.02 11.72 -41.09
N LEU A 338 -1.52 10.49 -41.29
CA LEU A 338 -2.36 9.29 -41.40
C LEU A 338 -3.17 9.05 -40.11
N ALA A 339 -2.56 9.27 -38.95
CA ALA A 339 -3.25 9.17 -37.67
C ALA A 339 -4.37 10.22 -37.53
N ALA A 340 -4.14 11.47 -37.96
CA ALA A 340 -5.15 12.52 -37.90
C ALA A 340 -6.35 12.24 -38.80
N GLU A 341 -6.11 11.74 -40.01
CA GLU A 341 -7.16 11.30 -40.93
C GLU A 341 -8.00 10.18 -40.31
N LEU A 342 -7.36 9.13 -39.82
CA LEU A 342 -8.03 7.98 -39.18
C LEU A 342 -8.82 8.36 -37.91
N VAL A 343 -8.28 9.25 -37.08
CA VAL A 343 -8.96 9.71 -35.85
C VAL A 343 -10.14 10.61 -36.18
N SER A 344 -10.03 11.47 -37.20
CA SER A 344 -11.13 12.31 -37.64
C SER A 344 -12.28 11.49 -38.24
N GLU A 345 -11.97 10.41 -38.96
CA GLU A 345 -12.99 9.61 -39.64
C GLU A 345 -13.60 8.53 -38.73
N PHE A 346 -12.78 7.84 -37.94
CA PHE A 346 -13.22 6.66 -37.17
C PHE A 346 -13.23 6.86 -35.65
N GLY A 347 -12.59 7.93 -35.17
CA GLY A 347 -12.37 8.18 -33.75
C GLY A 347 -13.51 8.89 -33.04
N GLU A 348 -14.41 9.58 -33.75
CA GLU A 348 -15.43 10.43 -33.12
C GLU A 348 -16.62 9.65 -32.55
N TYR A 349 -16.93 9.86 -31.27
CA TYR A 349 -18.09 9.30 -30.59
C TYR A 349 -18.80 10.34 -29.72
N ARG A 350 -20.09 10.11 -29.43
CA ARG A 350 -20.88 10.97 -28.54
C ARG A 350 -20.82 10.44 -27.11
N SER A 351 -20.19 11.19 -26.21
CA SER A 351 -20.25 11.02 -24.76
C SER A 351 -21.38 11.88 -24.17
N LEU A 352 -21.70 11.68 -22.90
CA LEU A 352 -22.67 12.50 -22.16
C LEU A 352 -22.26 13.98 -22.07
N ASP A 353 -20.95 14.24 -22.09
CA ASP A 353 -20.38 15.59 -22.05
C ASP A 353 -20.20 16.22 -23.45
N GLY A 354 -20.62 15.53 -24.53
CA GLY A 354 -20.50 16.01 -25.91
C GLY A 354 -19.76 15.05 -26.85
N GLU A 355 -19.32 15.54 -28.02
CA GLU A 355 -18.55 14.76 -28.99
C GLU A 355 -17.08 14.63 -28.53
N SER A 356 -16.54 13.40 -28.53
CA SER A 356 -15.20 13.04 -28.04
C SER A 356 -14.51 12.08 -29.00
N TYR A 357 -13.22 11.83 -28.84
CA TYR A 357 -12.42 10.97 -29.72
C TYR A 357 -11.87 9.74 -29.00
N SER A 358 -11.79 8.59 -29.69
CA SER A 358 -11.32 7.32 -29.13
C SER A 358 -10.38 6.56 -30.07
N ALA A 359 -9.17 6.32 -29.59
CA ALA A 359 -8.17 5.51 -30.27
C ALA A 359 -8.62 4.04 -30.41
N LEU A 360 -9.40 3.53 -29.44
CA LEU A 360 -9.88 2.15 -29.45
C LEU A 360 -10.80 1.90 -30.66
N GLN A 361 -11.60 2.88 -31.04
CA GLN A 361 -12.51 2.78 -32.17
C GLN A 361 -11.76 2.79 -33.50
N VAL A 362 -10.77 3.67 -33.62
CA VAL A 362 -9.86 3.72 -34.77
C VAL A 362 -9.11 2.39 -34.92
N VAL A 363 -8.55 1.87 -33.83
CA VAL A 363 -7.81 0.59 -33.85
C VAL A 363 -8.73 -0.58 -34.21
N ARG A 364 -9.99 -0.58 -33.76
CA ARG A 364 -10.98 -1.60 -34.16
C ARG A 364 -11.34 -1.52 -35.65
N ALA A 365 -11.50 -0.31 -36.18
CA ALA A 365 -11.77 -0.11 -37.60
C ALA A 365 -10.57 -0.50 -38.48
N LEU A 366 -9.35 -0.18 -38.03
CA LEU A 366 -8.10 -0.49 -38.72
C LEU A 366 -7.86 -2.00 -38.84
N ASN A 367 -8.24 -2.78 -37.82
CA ASN A 367 -7.92 -4.21 -37.70
C ASN A 367 -6.42 -4.50 -37.98
N PRO A 368 -5.53 -4.30 -36.98
CA PRO A 368 -4.08 -4.26 -37.18
C PRO A 368 -3.48 -5.53 -37.82
N GLU A 369 -4.04 -6.70 -37.55
CA GLU A 369 -3.57 -7.96 -38.14
C GLU A 369 -3.90 -8.01 -39.63
N ALA A 370 -5.16 -7.75 -39.99
CA ALA A 370 -5.58 -7.70 -41.40
C ALA A 370 -4.87 -6.60 -42.18
N MET A 371 -4.60 -5.47 -41.53
CA MET A 371 -3.85 -4.35 -42.11
C MET A 371 -2.38 -4.70 -42.35
N ALA A 372 -1.72 -5.35 -41.38
CA ALA A 372 -0.33 -5.78 -41.53
C ALA A 372 -0.19 -6.84 -42.63
N ASP A 373 -1.14 -7.76 -42.76
CA ASP A 373 -1.15 -8.76 -43.82
C ASP A 373 -1.30 -8.11 -45.20
N ARG A 374 -2.18 -7.10 -45.32
CA ARG A 374 -2.37 -6.34 -46.56
C ARG A 374 -1.11 -5.58 -46.98
N VAL A 375 -0.49 -4.85 -46.04
CA VAL A 375 0.75 -4.09 -46.28
C VAL A 375 1.92 -5.04 -46.61
N ALA A 376 2.00 -6.20 -45.94
CA ALA A 376 3.02 -7.21 -46.23
C ALA A 376 2.89 -7.77 -47.66
N LEU A 377 1.67 -8.00 -48.14
CA LEU A 377 1.40 -8.44 -49.51
C LEU A 377 1.88 -7.41 -50.53
N GLN A 378 1.58 -6.12 -50.31
CA GLN A 378 1.98 -5.04 -51.22
C GLN A 378 3.51 -4.82 -51.24
N LEU A 379 4.16 -4.84 -50.07
CA LEU A 379 5.63 -4.81 -49.97
C LEU A 379 6.30 -6.04 -50.60
N GLY A 380 5.63 -7.20 -50.59
CA GLY A 380 6.10 -8.40 -51.25
C GLY A 380 6.04 -8.34 -52.78
N MET A 381 5.13 -7.53 -53.34
CA MET A 381 4.99 -7.36 -54.80
C MET A 381 6.09 -6.50 -55.43
N THR A 382 6.73 -5.62 -54.66
CA THR A 382 7.83 -4.76 -55.12
C THR A 382 9.21 -5.43 -55.01
N MET A 383 9.29 -6.59 -54.34
CA MET A 383 10.53 -7.32 -54.08
C MET A 383 10.61 -8.61 -54.92
N PRO A 384 11.81 -9.09 -55.28
CA PRO A 384 11.97 -10.39 -55.95
C PRO A 384 11.41 -11.53 -55.09
N ASN A 385 10.68 -12.46 -55.70
CA ASN A 385 9.97 -13.52 -54.99
C ASN A 385 10.97 -14.50 -54.31
N SER A 386 11.12 -14.39 -52.99
CA SER A 386 12.06 -15.18 -52.18
C SER A 386 11.51 -15.32 -50.76
N PRO A 387 11.63 -16.50 -50.10
CA PRO A 387 11.20 -16.70 -48.71
C PRO A 387 11.79 -15.68 -47.73
N PHE A 388 13.01 -15.20 -48.02
CA PHE A 388 13.66 -14.16 -47.22
C PHE A 388 12.97 -12.80 -47.36
N ASN A 389 12.59 -12.41 -48.58
CA ASN A 389 11.95 -11.12 -48.84
C ASN A 389 10.52 -11.07 -48.28
N SER A 390 9.79 -12.19 -48.33
CA SER A 390 8.47 -12.30 -47.70
C SER A 390 8.54 -12.13 -46.18
N ALA A 391 9.53 -12.74 -45.53
CA ALA A 391 9.72 -12.59 -44.08
C ALA A 391 10.13 -11.16 -43.68
N VAL A 392 10.91 -10.46 -44.51
CA VAL A 392 11.25 -9.04 -44.30
C VAL A 392 10.01 -8.16 -44.49
N ALA A 393 9.22 -8.38 -45.55
CA ALA A 393 7.99 -7.63 -45.81
C ALA A 393 6.97 -7.76 -44.66
N GLU A 394 6.76 -8.96 -44.14
CA GLU A 394 5.89 -9.19 -42.98
C GLU A 394 6.37 -8.45 -41.72
N ARG A 395 7.69 -8.47 -41.46
CA ARG A 395 8.27 -7.82 -40.28
C ARG A 395 8.13 -6.30 -40.37
N THR A 396 8.43 -5.74 -41.54
CA THR A 396 8.31 -4.30 -41.82
C THR A 396 6.85 -3.84 -41.76
N ALA A 397 5.91 -4.61 -42.31
CA ALA A 397 4.49 -4.30 -42.24
C ALA A 397 3.98 -4.26 -40.79
N ARG A 398 4.31 -5.27 -39.97
CA ARG A 398 3.96 -5.30 -38.55
C ARG A 398 4.55 -4.11 -37.78
N GLN A 399 5.79 -3.72 -38.09
CA GLN A 399 6.43 -2.56 -37.48
C GLN A 399 5.71 -1.26 -37.86
N ARG A 400 5.46 -1.02 -39.15
CA ARG A 400 4.79 0.20 -39.63
C ARG A 400 3.36 0.34 -39.10
N VAL A 401 2.60 -0.76 -39.02
CA VAL A 401 1.26 -0.76 -38.42
C VAL A 401 1.32 -0.48 -36.90
N ALA A 402 2.36 -0.97 -36.21
CA ALA A 402 2.55 -0.66 -34.79
C ALA A 402 2.90 0.82 -34.56
N GLU A 403 3.72 1.43 -35.42
CA GLU A 403 4.05 2.86 -35.41
C GLU A 403 2.81 3.72 -35.67
N LEU A 404 2.00 3.37 -36.69
CA LEU A 404 0.73 4.05 -36.96
C LEU A 404 -0.23 3.97 -35.77
N ARG A 405 -0.32 2.81 -35.11
CA ARG A 405 -1.14 2.66 -33.90
C ARG A 405 -0.68 3.60 -32.78
N GLN A 406 0.62 3.77 -32.59
CA GLN A 406 1.15 4.72 -31.59
C GLN A 406 0.80 6.17 -31.96
N ALA A 407 0.91 6.52 -33.25
CA ALA A 407 0.52 7.83 -33.75
C ALA A 407 -0.98 8.12 -33.56
N VAL A 408 -1.85 7.14 -33.80
CA VAL A 408 -3.31 7.24 -33.55
C VAL A 408 -3.61 7.51 -32.07
N VAL A 409 -2.91 6.86 -31.15
CA VAL A 409 -3.05 7.12 -29.71
C VAL A 409 -2.60 8.55 -29.37
N GLY A 410 -1.45 8.98 -29.91
CA GLY A 410 -0.95 10.34 -29.72
C GLY A 410 -1.91 11.41 -30.24
N GLU A 411 -2.47 11.21 -31.42
CA GLU A 411 -3.39 12.16 -32.06
C GLU A 411 -4.77 12.20 -31.38
N THR A 412 -5.29 11.03 -30.96
CA THR A 412 -6.50 10.99 -30.12
C THR A 412 -6.30 11.78 -28.84
N ASN A 413 -5.18 11.57 -28.13
CA ASN A 413 -4.87 12.28 -26.90
C ASN A 413 -4.76 13.80 -27.14
N ARG A 414 -4.16 14.20 -28.26
CA ARG A 414 -4.08 15.60 -28.69
C ARG A 414 -5.46 16.21 -28.91
N LEU A 415 -6.34 15.55 -29.67
CA LEU A 415 -7.69 16.07 -29.97
C LEU A 415 -8.58 16.13 -28.72
N VAL A 416 -8.50 15.11 -27.85
CA VAL A 416 -9.19 15.10 -26.55
C VAL A 416 -8.67 16.24 -25.67
N ALA A 417 -7.36 16.46 -25.61
CA ALA A 417 -6.77 17.56 -24.87
C ALA A 417 -7.16 18.94 -25.46
N GLN A 418 -7.17 19.10 -26.77
CA GLN A 418 -7.56 20.34 -27.45
C GLN A 418 -9.04 20.69 -27.24
N ARG A 419 -9.97 19.72 -27.33
CA ARG A 419 -11.40 19.95 -27.07
C ARG A 419 -11.65 20.25 -25.60
N ARG A 420 -11.09 19.46 -24.68
CA ARG A 420 -11.16 19.74 -23.23
C ARG A 420 -10.59 21.11 -22.88
N SER A 421 -9.58 21.57 -23.62
CA SER A 421 -9.02 22.92 -23.47
C SER A 421 -9.97 23.99 -24.00
N ARG A 422 -10.67 23.78 -25.13
CA ARG A 422 -11.64 24.74 -25.69
C ARG A 422 -12.91 24.89 -24.85
N GLU A 423 -13.46 23.80 -24.35
CA GLU A 423 -14.63 23.82 -23.44
C GLU A 423 -14.26 24.43 -22.08
N ARG A 424 -13.07 24.12 -21.54
CA ARG A 424 -12.56 24.76 -20.32
C ARG A 424 -12.21 26.24 -20.50
N VAL A 425 -11.79 26.66 -21.68
CA VAL A 425 -11.49 28.08 -21.99
C VAL A 425 -12.76 28.92 -22.14
N ALA A 426 -13.90 28.31 -22.48
CA ALA A 426 -15.20 28.98 -22.46
C ALA A 426 -15.78 29.11 -21.03
N GLU A 427 -15.36 28.26 -20.10
CA GLU A 427 -15.91 28.24 -18.74
C GLU A 427 -15.03 28.94 -17.70
N TYR A 428 -13.69 28.95 -17.82
CA TYR A 428 -12.83 29.68 -16.87
C TYR A 428 -11.51 30.16 -17.48
N ALA A 429 -11.30 31.47 -17.37
CA ALA A 429 -9.99 32.09 -17.26
C ALA A 429 -9.29 31.61 -15.96
N VAL A 430 -8.72 30.40 -15.92
CA VAL A 430 -7.66 29.97 -14.98
C VAL A 430 -6.92 28.78 -15.61
N PRO A 431 -5.59 28.81 -15.78
CA PRO A 431 -4.85 27.62 -16.22
C PRO A 431 -4.85 26.58 -15.10
N ARG A 432 -5.60 25.49 -15.28
CA ARG A 432 -5.30 24.22 -14.62
C ARG A 432 -4.31 23.48 -15.49
N THR A 433 -3.03 23.59 -15.16
CA THR A 433 -2.01 22.77 -15.79
C THR A 433 -2.22 21.31 -15.39
N THR A 434 -2.06 20.48 -16.41
CA THR A 434 -2.09 19.02 -16.45
C THR A 434 -1.54 18.31 -15.21
N PRO A 435 -2.16 17.19 -14.78
CA PRO A 435 -1.54 16.31 -13.80
C PRO A 435 -0.20 15.83 -14.37
N VAL A 436 0.87 16.21 -13.69
CA VAL A 436 2.19 15.63 -13.91
C VAL A 436 2.12 14.19 -13.39
N ASP A 437 2.73 13.28 -14.14
CA ASP A 437 2.72 11.83 -13.96
C ASP A 437 3.00 11.37 -12.51
N LEU A 438 1.93 11.11 -11.73
CA LEU A 438 2.04 10.40 -10.45
C LEU A 438 1.04 9.25 -10.23
N ASP A 439 0.46 8.71 -11.31
CA ASP A 439 -0.28 7.44 -11.26
C ASP A 439 0.61 6.20 -11.48
N ARG A 440 1.94 6.34 -11.50
CA ARG A 440 2.87 5.21 -11.75
C ARG A 440 3.96 4.97 -10.72
N ALA A 441 4.00 5.66 -9.59
CA ALA A 441 5.01 5.40 -8.58
C ALA A 441 4.57 5.75 -7.16
N VAL A 442 3.54 5.08 -6.62
CA VAL A 442 3.36 4.94 -5.17
C VAL A 442 2.82 3.55 -4.88
N ASP A 443 3.72 2.58 -4.65
CA ASP A 443 3.35 1.39 -3.92
C ASP A 443 2.95 1.81 -2.49
N GLY A 444 1.78 1.36 -2.01
CA GLY A 444 1.38 1.56 -0.61
C GLY A 444 2.37 0.99 0.42
N SER A 445 3.35 0.20 -0.03
CA SER A 445 4.45 -0.33 0.78
C SER A 445 5.47 0.74 1.17
N GLU A 446 5.69 1.78 0.36
CA GLU A 446 6.65 2.85 0.66
C GLU A 446 6.14 3.74 1.79
N LEU A 447 4.87 4.13 1.77
CA LEU A 447 4.26 4.92 2.85
C LEU A 447 4.24 4.15 4.19
N ALA A 448 4.03 2.83 4.15
CA ALA A 448 4.13 1.96 5.31
C ALA A 448 5.59 1.79 5.78
N ALA A 449 6.56 1.75 4.87
CA ALA A 449 7.98 1.74 5.19
C ALA A 449 8.40 3.06 5.86
N VAL A 450 7.88 4.21 5.39
CA VAL A 450 8.09 5.53 6.03
C VAL A 450 7.58 5.52 7.45
N ARG A 451 6.31 5.12 7.67
CA ARG A 451 5.73 5.04 9.02
C ARG A 451 6.55 4.14 9.94
N ARG A 452 7.05 3.00 9.45
CA ARG A 452 7.91 2.09 10.21
C ARG A 452 9.26 2.70 10.54
N ALA A 453 9.95 3.30 9.57
CA ALA A 453 11.23 3.97 9.79
C ALA A 453 11.09 5.08 10.83
N VAL A 454 10.04 5.90 10.71
CA VAL A 454 9.73 7.00 11.62
C VAL A 454 9.42 6.52 13.05
N VAL A 455 8.65 5.44 13.22
CA VAL A 455 8.38 4.84 14.54
C VAL A 455 9.65 4.23 15.15
N GLU A 456 10.47 3.56 14.35
CA GLU A 456 11.74 2.97 14.79
C GLU A 456 12.74 4.06 15.20
N LEU A 457 12.79 5.17 14.46
CA LEU A 457 13.56 6.36 14.83
C LEU A 457 13.08 6.95 16.16
N GLY A 458 11.77 7.06 16.37
CA GLY A 458 11.18 7.46 17.65
C GLY A 458 11.62 6.56 18.81
N ARG A 459 11.68 5.25 18.57
CA ARG A 459 12.15 4.24 19.54
C ARG A 459 13.64 4.37 19.84
N ILE A 460 14.48 4.53 18.81
CA ILE A 460 15.94 4.71 18.94
C ILE A 460 16.25 6.00 19.73
N LEU A 461 15.55 7.10 19.41
CA LEU A 461 15.67 8.37 20.12
C LEU A 461 15.24 8.24 21.59
N ALA A 462 14.13 7.56 21.87
CA ALA A 462 13.65 7.30 23.23
C ALA A 462 14.65 6.46 24.05
N VAL A 463 15.25 5.43 23.44
CA VAL A 463 16.27 4.57 24.06
C VAL A 463 17.55 5.35 24.36
N ARG A 464 18.01 6.22 23.45
CA ARG A 464 19.18 7.08 23.68
C ARG A 464 18.93 8.10 24.78
N GLN A 465 17.76 8.74 24.83
CA GLN A 465 17.39 9.62 25.94
C GLN A 465 17.36 8.86 27.27
N ALA A 466 16.84 7.63 27.29
CA ALA A 466 16.87 6.77 28.47
C ALA A 466 18.30 6.41 28.88
N SER A 467 19.19 6.15 27.91
CA SER A 467 20.62 5.88 28.13
C SER A 467 21.38 7.10 28.66
N GLN A 468 21.15 8.29 28.10
CA GLN A 468 21.70 9.55 28.62
C GLN A 468 21.19 9.84 30.04
N ARG A 469 19.93 9.55 30.35
CA ARG A 469 19.39 9.62 31.73
C ARG A 469 20.07 8.63 32.68
N ARG A 470 20.42 7.43 32.21
CA ARG A 470 21.17 6.42 33.00
C ARG A 470 22.63 6.86 33.23
N ARG A 471 23.31 7.37 32.21
CA ARG A 471 24.67 7.94 32.34
C ARG A 471 24.69 9.18 33.23
N ALA A 472 23.68 10.04 33.16
CA ALA A 472 23.52 11.19 34.06
C ALA A 472 23.31 10.78 35.53
N ARG A 473 22.82 9.56 35.81
CA ARG A 473 22.72 8.99 37.17
C ARG A 473 24.06 8.43 37.70
N ALA A 474 25.07 8.31 36.83
CA ALA A 474 26.43 7.88 37.17
C ALA A 474 27.41 9.05 37.41
N GLY A 475 26.93 10.29 37.51
CA GLY A 475 27.75 11.49 37.67
C GLY A 475 28.58 11.57 38.97
N GLU A 476 29.52 12.52 39.01
CA GLU A 476 30.45 12.79 40.12
C GLU A 476 29.74 12.94 41.48
N ILE A 477 30.45 12.57 42.54
CA ILE A 477 29.97 12.71 43.93
C ILE A 477 30.00 14.20 44.32
N ASP A 478 28.85 14.72 44.76
CA ASP A 478 28.76 16.06 45.35
C ASP A 478 29.29 15.99 46.79
N LEU A 479 30.59 16.23 46.95
CA LEU A 479 31.29 16.14 48.23
C LEU A 479 30.64 17.00 49.31
N ARG A 480 30.18 18.22 48.97
CA ARG A 480 29.61 19.15 49.95
C ARG A 480 28.26 18.67 50.47
N ARG A 481 27.37 18.21 49.59
CA ARG A 481 26.07 17.64 49.99
C ARG A 481 26.23 16.31 50.70
N THR A 482 27.17 15.48 50.23
CA THR A 482 27.50 14.20 50.85
C THR A 482 27.96 14.42 52.29
N LEU A 483 29.00 15.22 52.52
CA LEU A 483 29.52 15.52 53.86
C LEU A 483 28.46 16.13 54.79
N ARG A 484 27.65 17.06 54.29
CA ARG A 484 26.56 17.66 55.08
C ARG A 484 25.50 16.63 55.50
N LYS A 485 25.19 15.63 54.66
CA LYS A 485 24.28 14.53 55.00
C LYS A 485 24.93 13.49 55.91
N SER A 486 26.26 13.36 55.84
CA SER A 486 27.06 12.48 56.71
C SER A 486 27.26 13.02 58.13
N MET A 487 26.86 14.26 58.41
CA MET A 487 26.94 14.83 59.76
C MET A 487 26.11 14.07 60.78
N SER A 488 24.98 13.48 60.38
CA SER A 488 24.17 12.63 61.27
C SER A 488 24.81 11.27 61.57
N THR A 489 25.81 10.87 60.79
CA THR A 489 26.56 9.60 60.93
C THR A 489 27.99 9.86 61.40
N GLY A 490 28.22 10.93 62.18
CA GLY A 490 29.52 11.25 62.75
C GLY A 490 30.57 11.70 61.73
N GLY A 491 30.14 12.19 60.56
CA GLY A 491 31.03 12.63 59.47
C GLY A 491 31.42 11.51 58.50
N VAL A 492 31.01 10.25 58.75
CA VAL A 492 31.31 9.12 57.87
C VAL A 492 30.32 9.06 56.69
N PRO A 493 30.78 9.15 55.43
CA PRO A 493 29.90 9.20 54.27
C PRO A 493 29.38 7.82 53.84
N ILE A 494 28.37 7.34 54.57
CA ILE A 494 27.67 6.07 54.27
C ILE A 494 26.77 6.21 53.03
N THR A 495 26.15 7.37 52.82
CA THR A 495 25.28 7.64 51.66
C THR A 495 25.91 8.71 50.76
N LEU A 496 26.51 8.31 49.64
CA LEU A 496 27.09 9.23 48.67
C LEU A 496 26.00 9.93 47.84
N LEU A 497 25.96 11.26 47.88
CA LEU A 497 25.05 12.06 47.06
C LEU A 497 25.75 12.54 45.79
N ARG A 498 25.16 12.27 44.63
CA ARG A 498 25.75 12.62 43.32
C ARG A 498 25.28 13.98 42.81
N ARG A 499 26.18 14.69 42.13
CA ARG A 499 25.90 15.93 41.40
C ARG A 499 25.01 15.57 40.21
N ARG A 500 23.83 16.18 40.11
CA ARG A 500 22.91 15.95 38.98
C ARG A 500 23.37 16.81 37.79
N PRO A 501 23.72 16.24 36.62
CA PRO A 501 23.91 17.04 35.42
C PRO A 501 22.60 17.77 35.08
N ARG A 502 22.68 19.04 34.68
CA ARG A 502 21.53 19.73 34.08
C ARG A 502 21.38 19.25 32.64
N VAL A 503 20.61 18.19 32.44
CA VAL A 503 20.21 17.75 31.11
C VAL A 503 19.14 18.74 30.63
N SER A 504 19.51 19.73 29.81
CA SER A 504 18.53 20.54 29.09
C SER A 504 17.85 19.63 28.06
N ARG A 505 16.52 19.53 28.10
CA ARG A 505 15.79 18.79 27.08
C ARG A 505 15.87 19.57 25.76
N PRO A 506 16.19 18.93 24.62
CA PRO A 506 16.26 19.62 23.34
C PRO A 506 14.88 20.14 22.94
N GLU A 507 14.82 21.39 22.50
CA GLU A 507 13.64 22.00 21.87
C GLU A 507 13.79 21.85 20.35
N LEU A 508 12.72 21.45 19.66
CA LEU A 508 12.73 21.27 18.20
C LEU A 508 11.82 22.32 17.57
N VAL A 509 12.34 23.00 16.54
CA VAL A 509 11.55 23.86 15.65
C VAL A 509 11.57 23.25 14.27
N VAL A 510 10.39 23.06 13.69
CA VAL A 510 10.23 22.56 12.32
C VAL A 510 9.60 23.63 11.45
N LEU A 511 10.24 23.94 10.32
CA LEU A 511 9.69 24.78 9.25
C LEU A 511 9.28 23.86 8.08
N CYS A 512 8.00 23.85 7.74
CA CYS A 512 7.43 22.99 6.70
C CYS A 512 6.88 23.82 5.54
N ASP A 513 7.37 23.55 4.33
CA ASP A 513 6.76 24.05 3.10
C ASP A 513 5.43 23.32 2.83
N MET A 514 4.36 24.09 2.62
CA MET A 514 3.00 23.58 2.33
C MET A 514 2.53 23.96 0.92
N SER A 515 3.42 24.42 0.05
CA SER A 515 3.08 24.86 -1.30
C SER A 515 2.64 23.71 -2.21
N SER A 516 2.00 24.07 -3.34
CA SER A 516 1.47 23.09 -4.29
C SER A 516 2.54 22.16 -4.89
N SER A 517 3.82 22.58 -4.95
CA SER A 517 4.95 21.73 -5.36
C SER A 517 5.32 20.66 -4.33
N VAL A 518 4.89 20.82 -3.08
CA VAL A 518 5.15 19.91 -1.96
C VAL A 518 3.88 19.17 -1.50
N SER A 519 2.75 19.38 -2.16
CA SER A 519 1.43 18.81 -1.79
C SER A 519 1.40 17.26 -1.70
N GLU A 520 2.25 16.57 -2.45
CA GLU A 520 2.42 15.10 -2.37
C GLU A 520 3.29 14.66 -1.17
N PHE A 521 4.12 15.56 -0.64
CA PHE A 521 5.02 15.33 0.50
C PHE A 521 4.47 15.88 1.82
N SER A 522 3.41 16.71 1.78
CA SER A 522 2.77 17.27 2.97
C SER A 522 2.29 16.17 3.92
N TYR A 523 1.72 15.06 3.43
CA TYR A 523 1.29 13.96 4.31
C TYR A 523 2.46 13.22 4.98
N PHE A 524 3.55 12.98 4.24
CA PHE A 524 4.81 12.42 4.78
C PHE A 524 5.40 13.33 5.85
N THR A 525 5.49 14.63 5.55
CA THR A 525 6.06 15.66 6.42
C THR A 525 5.28 15.74 7.73
N LEU A 526 3.96 15.65 7.67
CA LEU A 526 3.12 15.69 8.86
C LEU A 526 3.21 14.41 9.71
N ILE A 527 3.35 13.23 9.10
CA ILE A 527 3.64 11.98 9.82
C ILE A 527 5.01 12.06 10.52
N LEU A 528 6.03 12.55 9.83
CA LEU A 528 7.36 12.75 10.38
C LEU A 528 7.33 13.71 11.57
N VAL A 529 6.64 14.84 11.42
CA VAL A 529 6.49 15.86 12.47
C VAL A 529 5.76 15.30 13.70
N ASP A 530 4.69 14.53 13.51
CA ASP A 530 3.95 13.90 14.62
C ASP A 530 4.83 12.93 15.42
N ALA A 531 5.61 12.10 14.74
CA ALA A 531 6.50 11.15 15.38
C ALA A 531 7.70 11.82 16.08
N LEU A 532 8.28 12.86 15.47
CA LEU A 532 9.31 13.66 16.13
C LEU A 532 8.76 14.27 17.42
N ARG A 533 7.49 14.68 17.46
CA ARG A 533 6.88 15.22 18.68
C ARG A 533 6.86 14.24 19.85
N ALA A 534 6.71 12.94 19.59
CA ALA A 534 6.81 11.92 20.65
C ALA A 534 8.21 11.84 21.27
N ALA A 535 9.26 12.21 20.52
CA ALA A 535 10.65 12.13 20.95
C ALA A 535 11.17 13.40 21.66
N PHE A 536 10.61 14.58 21.40
CA PHE A 536 11.07 15.87 21.94
C PHE A 536 10.13 16.44 23.01
N SER A 537 10.66 17.19 23.98
CA SER A 537 9.84 17.67 25.11
C SER A 537 9.03 18.94 24.82
N ARG A 538 9.42 19.66 23.77
CA ARG A 538 8.74 20.84 23.24
C ARG A 538 9.07 20.90 21.76
N VAL A 539 8.04 20.86 20.92
CA VAL A 539 8.14 20.99 19.47
C VAL A 539 7.25 22.14 19.05
N ARG A 540 7.78 23.05 18.24
CA ARG A 540 7.03 24.09 17.55
C ARG A 540 7.09 23.84 16.06
N ILE A 541 5.96 23.95 15.39
CA ILE A 541 5.80 23.62 13.98
C ILE A 541 5.27 24.86 13.28
N PHE A 542 5.97 25.29 12.25
CA PHE A 542 5.60 26.43 11.42
C PHE A 542 5.40 25.94 10.00
N ALA A 543 4.30 26.36 9.38
CA ALA A 543 3.96 26.03 7.99
C ALA A 543 4.04 27.31 7.16
N PHE A 544 4.59 27.23 5.95
CA PHE A 544 4.70 28.39 5.06
C PHE A 544 4.37 28.08 3.59
N VAL A 545 3.88 29.10 2.87
CA VAL A 545 3.74 29.14 1.40
C VAL A 545 4.25 30.49 0.90
N ASP A 546 3.46 31.56 1.09
CA ASP A 546 3.85 32.97 0.83
C ASP A 546 4.02 33.78 2.13
N THR A 547 3.47 33.26 3.24
CA THR A 547 3.56 33.74 4.62
C THR A 547 3.76 32.53 5.52
N ILE A 548 4.20 32.76 6.77
CA ILE A 548 4.51 31.69 7.73
C ILE A 548 3.65 31.80 8.98
N ASP A 549 3.10 30.68 9.43
CA ASP A 549 2.24 30.62 10.63
C ASP A 549 2.61 29.43 11.54
N GLU A 550 2.44 29.61 12.85
CA GLU A 550 2.62 28.53 13.83
C GLU A 550 1.41 27.58 13.88
N VAL A 551 1.56 26.39 13.30
CA VAL A 551 0.52 25.34 13.23
C VAL A 551 0.63 24.29 14.34
N THR A 552 1.47 24.52 15.36
CA THR A 552 1.67 23.61 16.51
C THR A 552 0.35 23.13 17.15
N TYR A 553 -0.70 23.97 17.14
CA TYR A 553 -1.99 23.70 17.76
C TYR A 553 -2.85 22.66 17.02
N LEU A 554 -2.61 22.43 15.73
CA LEU A 554 -3.37 21.48 14.91
C LEU A 554 -3.00 20.02 15.22
N PHE A 555 -1.81 19.79 15.76
CA PHE A 555 -1.26 18.46 15.98
C PHE A 555 -1.44 17.96 17.43
N LYS A 556 -2.60 18.13 18.08
CA LYS A 556 -2.79 17.68 19.50
C LYS A 556 -2.73 16.14 19.63
N ALA A 557 -2.33 15.63 20.81
CA ALA A 557 -2.17 14.18 21.03
C ALA A 557 -3.53 13.47 20.86
N GLY A 558 -3.59 12.50 19.95
CA GLY A 558 -4.84 11.79 19.59
C GLY A 558 -5.72 12.53 18.58
N ALA A 559 -5.23 13.60 17.94
CA ALA A 559 -5.93 14.24 16.83
C ALA A 559 -5.88 13.35 15.58
N ASP A 560 -6.99 13.28 14.84
CA ASP A 560 -7.03 12.67 13.52
C ASP A 560 -6.20 13.50 12.55
N LEU A 561 -5.11 12.92 12.05
CA LEU A 561 -4.16 13.56 11.15
C LEU A 561 -4.84 13.98 9.83
N ASN A 562 -5.81 13.20 9.35
CA ASN A 562 -6.57 13.54 8.14
C ASN A 562 -7.49 14.76 8.39
N ALA A 563 -8.11 14.82 9.56
CA ALA A 563 -8.90 15.97 9.98
C ALA A 563 -8.03 17.22 10.23
N ALA A 564 -6.81 17.04 10.75
CA ALA A 564 -5.84 18.13 10.93
C ALA A 564 -5.37 18.70 9.58
N VAL A 565 -5.12 17.86 8.57
CA VAL A 565 -4.79 18.28 7.20
C VAL A 565 -5.96 19.03 6.55
N ALA A 566 -7.17 18.49 6.66
CA ALA A 566 -8.38 19.14 6.13
C ALA A 566 -8.62 20.51 6.79
N ARG A 567 -8.38 20.62 8.11
CA ARG A 567 -8.47 21.88 8.84
C ARG A 567 -7.33 22.84 8.54
N LEU A 568 -6.10 22.36 8.33
CA LEU A 568 -4.97 23.19 7.93
C LEU A 568 -5.22 23.85 6.57
N ASN A 569 -5.86 23.13 5.64
CA ASN A 569 -6.26 23.67 4.33
C ASN A 569 -7.47 24.64 4.38
N VAL A 570 -8.19 24.71 5.50
CA VAL A 570 -9.42 25.52 5.65
C VAL A 570 -9.25 26.69 6.64
N GLU A 571 -8.45 26.51 7.69
CA GLU A 571 -8.25 27.47 8.79
C GLU A 571 -6.97 28.28 8.64
N ALA A 572 -5.96 27.79 7.91
CA ALA A 572 -4.77 28.57 7.65
C ALA A 572 -5.07 29.56 6.52
N ASP A 573 -4.79 30.84 6.74
CA ASP A 573 -4.96 31.93 5.77
C ASP A 573 -3.88 31.85 4.67
N ILE A 574 -3.82 30.68 4.01
CA ILE A 574 -2.77 30.29 3.08
C ILE A 574 -3.43 30.20 1.70
N GLY A 575 -3.19 31.21 0.88
CA GLY A 575 -3.73 31.32 -0.48
C GLY A 575 -3.36 30.11 -1.35
N ILE A 576 -4.30 29.19 -1.52
CA ILE A 576 -4.16 28.01 -2.38
C ILE A 576 -4.03 28.47 -3.83
N GLY A 577 -2.80 28.47 -4.36
CA GLY A 577 -2.48 28.86 -5.74
C GLY A 577 -1.35 29.89 -5.88
N GLN A 578 -0.73 30.35 -4.79
CA GLN A 578 0.41 31.27 -4.85
C GLN A 578 1.76 30.54 -4.95
N ARG A 579 2.77 31.22 -5.51
CA ARG A 579 4.12 30.66 -5.76
C ARG A 579 4.96 30.83 -4.49
N SER A 580 5.55 29.75 -3.99
CA SER A 580 6.37 29.75 -2.78
C SER A 580 7.51 30.77 -2.88
N ASP A 581 7.49 31.78 -2.01
CA ASP A 581 8.59 32.71 -1.80
C ASP A 581 9.27 32.34 -0.48
N TYR A 582 10.29 31.48 -0.58
CA TYR A 582 11.08 31.06 0.58
C TYR A 582 11.75 32.24 1.27
N GLY A 583 12.25 33.22 0.52
CA GLY A 583 12.98 34.36 1.08
C GLY A 583 12.07 35.23 1.94
N ARG A 584 10.87 35.54 1.43
CA ARG A 584 9.83 36.25 2.19
C ARG A 584 9.34 35.46 3.40
N SER A 585 9.06 34.17 3.24
CA SER A 585 8.57 33.32 4.34
C SER A 585 9.59 33.19 5.48
N LEU A 586 10.86 32.97 5.15
CA LEU A 586 11.93 32.85 6.14
C LEU A 586 12.24 34.19 6.81
N ALA A 587 12.21 35.31 6.07
CA ALA A 587 12.36 36.63 6.65
C ALA A 587 11.18 37.00 7.58
N GLY A 588 9.96 36.63 7.19
CA GLY A 588 8.77 36.74 8.03
C GLY A 588 8.92 35.94 9.32
N PHE A 589 9.44 34.72 9.24
CA PHE A 589 9.71 33.89 10.41
C PHE A 589 10.68 34.53 11.40
N GLU A 590 11.82 35.05 10.90
CA GLU A 590 12.81 35.74 11.74
C GLU A 590 12.23 36.98 12.42
N ALA A 591 11.35 37.72 11.73
CA ALA A 591 10.75 38.95 12.23
C ALA A 591 9.60 38.71 13.21
N GLU A 592 8.69 37.79 12.91
CA GLU A 592 7.48 37.53 13.69
C GLU A 592 7.71 36.58 14.87
N TYR A 593 8.70 35.69 14.75
CA TYR A 593 9.00 34.67 15.76
C TYR A 593 10.48 34.66 16.21
N PRO A 594 11.05 35.79 16.66
CA PRO A 594 12.47 35.87 17.04
C PRO A 594 12.83 34.92 18.21
N ASP A 595 11.85 34.57 19.04
CA ASP A 595 12.02 33.72 20.21
C ASP A 595 12.00 32.23 19.88
N ALA A 596 11.71 31.84 18.63
CA ALA A 596 11.55 30.45 18.24
C ALA A 596 12.89 29.70 18.20
N VAL A 597 13.93 30.33 17.65
CA VAL A 597 15.25 29.72 17.51
C VAL A 597 16.20 30.28 18.55
N THR A 598 16.71 29.40 19.43
CA THR A 598 17.67 29.73 20.48
C THR A 598 18.87 28.79 20.43
N SER A 599 19.90 29.06 21.23
CA SER A 599 21.07 28.17 21.39
C SER A 599 20.76 26.78 21.99
N LYS A 600 19.50 26.52 22.36
CA LYS A 600 19.00 25.21 22.80
C LYS A 600 18.14 24.51 21.76
N THR A 601 17.75 25.21 20.71
CA THR A 601 16.84 24.76 19.66
C THR A 601 17.59 23.97 18.60
N SER A 602 17.03 22.84 18.18
CA SER A 602 17.39 22.17 16.94
C SER A 602 16.42 22.62 15.85
N LEU A 603 16.94 23.13 14.73
CA LEU A 603 16.14 23.61 13.61
C LEU A 603 16.06 22.53 12.52
N LEU A 604 14.86 22.24 12.04
CA LEU A 604 14.63 21.33 10.92
C LEU A 604 13.81 22.05 9.86
N VAL A 605 14.31 22.13 8.63
CA VAL A 605 13.60 22.70 7.48
C VAL A 605 13.22 21.56 6.53
N ILE A 606 11.98 21.56 6.04
CA ILE A 606 11.48 20.54 5.11
C ILE A 606 10.86 21.28 3.91
N GLY A 607 11.41 21.06 2.72
CA GLY A 607 10.96 21.73 1.50
C GLY A 607 11.91 21.55 0.31
N ASP A 608 11.39 21.78 -0.90
CA ASP A 608 12.08 21.59 -2.20
C ASP A 608 13.14 22.65 -2.53
N ALA A 609 13.16 23.77 -1.78
CA ALA A 609 14.02 24.92 -2.00
C ALA A 609 13.87 25.57 -3.40
N ARG A 610 12.68 25.48 -4.01
CA ARG A 610 12.39 26.23 -5.24
C ARG A 610 12.02 27.66 -4.92
N SER A 611 12.81 28.58 -5.47
CA SER A 611 12.68 30.01 -5.19
C SER A 611 11.72 30.74 -6.13
N ASN A 612 11.23 30.09 -7.21
CA ASN A 612 10.38 30.72 -8.22
C ASN A 612 10.97 32.02 -8.82
N ASN A 613 12.30 32.14 -8.84
CA ASN A 613 13.09 33.33 -9.21
C ASN A 613 12.96 34.54 -8.26
N PHE A 614 12.43 34.36 -7.05
CA PHE A 614 12.52 35.34 -5.97
C PHE A 614 13.88 35.25 -5.27
N ASP A 615 14.26 36.31 -4.55
CA ASP A 615 15.50 36.32 -3.77
C ASP A 615 15.40 35.25 -2.65
N PRO A 616 16.25 34.22 -2.64
CA PRO A 616 16.17 33.15 -1.66
C PRO A 616 16.51 33.61 -0.24
N ARG A 617 17.15 34.79 -0.06
CA ARG A 617 17.52 35.33 1.26
C ARG A 617 18.24 34.29 2.13
N ALA A 618 19.21 33.58 1.54
CA ALA A 618 20.00 32.57 2.24
C ALA A 618 20.70 33.15 3.49
N ASP A 619 20.96 34.46 3.52
CA ASP A 619 21.48 35.20 4.67
C ASP A 619 20.61 35.03 5.95
N VAL A 620 19.29 34.92 5.80
CA VAL A 620 18.35 34.68 6.90
C VAL A 620 18.57 33.29 7.48
N VAL A 621 18.70 32.27 6.63
CA VAL A 621 19.01 30.91 7.05
C VAL A 621 20.34 30.86 7.79
N GLY A 622 21.37 31.53 7.28
CA GLY A 622 22.68 31.62 7.95
C GLY A 622 22.59 32.18 9.37
N ARG A 623 21.77 33.23 9.60
CA ARG A 623 21.54 33.79 10.96
C ARG A 623 20.78 32.83 11.88
N LEU A 624 19.78 32.13 11.36
CA LEU A 624 19.03 31.11 12.11
C LEU A 624 19.94 29.94 12.51
N VAL A 625 20.77 29.46 11.58
CA VAL A 625 21.74 28.38 11.79
C VAL A 625 22.81 28.79 12.82
N ALA A 626 23.31 30.03 12.76
CA ALA A 626 24.28 30.55 13.72
C ALA A 626 23.74 30.62 15.17
N THR A 627 22.42 30.76 15.32
CA THR A 627 21.76 30.81 16.63
C THR A 627 21.34 29.43 17.13
N ALA A 628 20.94 28.54 16.22
CA ALA A 628 20.49 27.19 16.55
C ALA A 628 21.63 26.32 17.11
N LYS A 629 21.28 25.37 17.98
CA LYS A 629 22.23 24.36 18.46
C LYS A 629 22.72 23.45 17.32
N GLN A 630 21.82 23.13 16.40
CA GLN A 630 22.04 22.33 15.20
C GLN A 630 20.92 22.62 14.20
N ALA A 631 21.20 22.55 12.91
CA ALA A 631 20.24 22.87 11.86
C ALA A 631 20.41 21.97 10.65
N HIS A 632 19.30 21.41 10.15
CA HIS A 632 19.27 20.50 9.01
C HIS A 632 18.11 20.80 8.07
N TRP A 633 18.32 20.57 6.77
CA TRP A 633 17.29 20.72 5.74
C TRP A 633 17.04 19.38 5.05
N LEU A 634 15.80 18.96 4.94
CA LEU A 634 15.38 17.77 4.19
C LEU A 634 14.74 18.20 2.87
N ASN A 635 15.40 17.86 1.76
CA ASN A 635 14.92 18.22 0.42
C ASN A 635 14.36 16.97 -0.30
N PRO A 636 13.09 17.00 -0.74
CA PRO A 636 12.45 15.89 -1.47
C PRO A 636 12.88 15.76 -2.95
N GLU A 637 13.60 16.74 -3.50
CA GLU A 637 14.19 16.63 -4.84
C GLU A 637 15.53 15.88 -4.81
N ARG A 638 15.88 15.23 -5.93
CA ARG A 638 17.19 14.55 -6.06
C ARG A 638 18.31 15.58 -6.04
N GLU A 639 19.47 15.24 -5.48
CA GLU A 639 20.64 16.13 -5.51
C GLU A 639 21.01 16.56 -6.93
N THR A 640 20.77 15.69 -7.93
CA THR A 640 21.01 16.00 -9.34
C THR A 640 20.13 17.10 -9.92
N GLN A 641 19.04 17.44 -9.23
CA GLN A 641 18.11 18.52 -9.60
C GLN A 641 18.40 19.82 -8.82
N TRP A 642 19.25 19.77 -7.79
CA TRP A 642 19.62 20.96 -7.01
C TRP A 642 20.42 21.93 -7.89
N GLY A 643 19.96 23.19 -7.94
CA GLY A 643 20.53 24.21 -8.81
C GLY A 643 20.11 24.11 -10.27
N THR A 644 19.13 23.24 -10.60
CA THR A 644 18.49 23.22 -11.92
C THR A 644 17.21 24.07 -11.94
N GLY A 645 17.00 24.83 -13.01
CA GLY A 645 15.85 25.73 -13.12
C GLY A 645 15.88 26.86 -12.08
N ASP A 646 14.83 26.97 -11.28
CA ASP A 646 14.61 27.96 -10.22
C ASP A 646 14.96 27.44 -8.81
N SER A 647 15.64 26.29 -8.73
CA SER A 647 16.09 25.70 -7.47
C SER A 647 17.19 26.54 -6.82
N ALA A 648 16.92 27.07 -5.63
CA ALA A 648 17.89 27.77 -4.78
C ALA A 648 18.58 26.83 -3.77
N ALA A 649 18.40 25.51 -3.91
CA ALA A 649 18.97 24.50 -3.02
C ALA A 649 20.50 24.68 -2.82
N THR A 650 21.24 24.97 -3.89
CA THR A 650 22.69 25.22 -3.84
C THR A 650 23.10 26.47 -3.06
N GLU A 651 22.21 27.46 -2.96
CA GLU A 651 22.47 28.67 -2.16
C GLU A 651 22.24 28.38 -0.69
N TYR A 652 21.14 27.70 -0.34
CA TYR A 652 20.88 27.28 1.04
C TYR A 652 21.91 26.27 1.56
N GLN A 653 22.40 25.36 0.71
CA GLN A 653 23.40 24.36 1.10
C GLN A 653 24.71 24.96 1.63
N ARG A 654 24.99 26.24 1.31
CA ARG A 654 26.15 26.97 1.87
C ARG A 654 25.96 27.34 3.34
N GLU A 655 24.71 27.52 3.76
CA GLU A 655 24.33 28.03 5.07
C GLU A 655 23.81 26.93 6.01
N ILE A 656 23.19 25.88 5.46
CA ILE A 656 22.61 24.75 6.23
C ILE A 656 22.96 23.40 5.60
N VAL A 657 23.18 22.40 6.45
CA VAL A 657 23.41 21.01 5.99
C VAL A 657 22.11 20.46 5.42
N MET A 658 22.06 20.34 4.10
CA MET A 658 20.92 19.83 3.34
C MET A 658 21.11 18.36 2.96
N HIS A 659 20.05 17.58 3.05
CA HIS A 659 20.02 16.15 2.76
C HIS A 659 18.92 15.81 1.75
N GLU A 660 19.22 14.98 0.75
CA GLU A 660 18.20 14.36 -0.10
C GLU A 660 17.37 13.37 0.73
N CYS A 661 16.05 13.59 0.79
CA CYS A 661 15.14 12.79 1.58
C CYS A 661 13.83 12.54 0.83
N ARG A 662 13.82 11.48 0.02
CA ARG A 662 12.71 11.11 -0.89
C ARG A 662 11.95 9.88 -0.42
N ASN A 663 12.53 9.10 0.51
CA ASN A 663 11.93 7.90 1.03
C ASN A 663 12.31 7.64 2.50
N ALA A 664 11.68 6.62 3.09
CA ALA A 664 11.87 6.18 4.47
C ALA A 664 13.31 5.86 4.83
N THR A 665 14.02 5.22 3.91
CA THR A 665 15.39 4.73 4.10
C THR A 665 16.36 5.91 4.17
N GLN A 666 16.23 6.85 3.22
CA GLN A 666 17.02 8.09 3.23
C GLN A 666 16.75 8.90 4.50
N LEU A 667 15.48 9.00 4.94
CA LEU A 667 15.16 9.63 6.21
C LEU A 667 15.83 8.90 7.40
N ALA A 668 15.80 7.57 7.43
CA ALA A 668 16.44 6.77 8.47
C ALA A 668 17.96 6.95 8.49
N ASP A 669 18.59 7.06 7.32
CA ASP A 669 20.03 7.30 7.18
C ASP A 669 20.40 8.71 7.66
N VAL A 670 19.64 9.73 7.27
CA VAL A 670 19.83 11.11 7.72
C VAL A 670 19.67 11.18 9.24
N VAL A 671 18.57 10.66 9.79
CA VAL A 671 18.33 10.69 11.24
C VAL A 671 19.30 9.79 12.01
N GLY A 672 19.75 8.68 11.43
CA GLY A 672 20.82 7.83 11.97
C GLY A 672 22.14 8.59 12.08
N GLY A 673 22.52 9.32 11.02
CA GLY A 673 23.70 10.19 10.99
C GLY A 673 23.62 11.39 11.95
N LEU A 674 22.41 11.95 12.16
CA LEU A 674 22.16 13.01 13.15
C LEU A 674 22.39 12.53 14.60
N ILE A 675 22.42 11.22 14.83
CA ILE A 675 22.55 10.60 16.15
C ILE A 675 23.98 10.10 16.42
N GLU A 676 24.88 10.02 15.43
CA GLU A 676 26.25 9.53 15.62
C GLU A 676 27.27 10.58 16.11
N ILE A 677 26.86 11.81 16.39
CA ILE A 677 27.71 12.86 17.01
C ILE A 677 27.40 13.02 18.52
#